data_AF-A0A7Y2NXP3-F1
#
_entry.id   AF-A0A7Y2NXP3-F1
#
_cell.length_a   1.000
_cell.length_b   1.000
_cell.length_c   1.000
_cell.angle_alpha   90.00
_cell.angle_beta   90.00
_cell.angle_gamma   90.00
#
_symmetry.space_group_name_H-M   'P 1'
#
loop_
_entity.id
_entity.type
_entity.pdbx_description
1 polymer ?
#
loop_
_entity_poly.entity_id
_entity_poly.type
_entity_poly.pdbx_seq_one_letter_code
_entity_poly.pdbx_strand_id
1 'polypeptide(L)'
;MSLVKSTRDSGLKRRRFLAGAGVAVGAGALARQLPLNVIEPATAADPVADAKVPTEIKRTVCTHCSVGCSVDAVVANGVWVRQEAAFDSPINMGAHCAKGASVREHGFGEHRLRYPMKLVAGKYQRISWDQAINEIGDKMLQLRQQAGPDALMLIGSSKHNNEQAYLLRKWAAFWGSNNCDHQARICHSTTVAGVAQTFGYGAMTNSFNDLHYSKAVMFIGSNPAEAHPISMLHFLHAKELGAKMIVVDPRFTRTARFAHHFVRVRPGTDIPLVWGILWHIFNNGWEDKEYIAARTYGMDDVRKEVAKWTPDKVSDVTGVPESSVRMAAEMLAKNKPSSVVWCMGITQHHVGTANVRALSILQLALGNIGVPGGGANIYRGHDNVQGATDVGPNADSLPGYYGIAEGAWKHFATAWGVDYNWIMSRFASKELMEKPGVTVSRWFDAVNEQNQFVDQPGNLRAVFYWGHAPNSQVRLPDMKAAMQKLDLLVVVDPYPSMTAAMHGRTDGVYLLPAASQFETQGSCTSSNRSIQWRERVIMPLFECKTDHEIMYLFAKKLGFHNELCKNIKVVQNEPVIEDILREINRSCWTIGYTGCSPERLKLHMENKHTFNPTTMRADDGPCKGDYYGLPWPCWGTPEMKHPGTPILYDTSKSIAEGGLPFRANWGVEHNGVSLLAADGSTNKDSQLDTGYPEFDHIFLKKLGWWAELTPQEQALAEGKNWKTDASGGIIRVVIAHGCAPFGNARARCNVWNFPDPVPVHREPLASPRRDLVAAYPTYDDKANFWRLPTLYKSVQAVDYSKDFPMIMTSGRLVEYEGGGEETRSNPWLAELQQNMFVEINPKDAAQLNARIGDYVWVETPTGARMKMMAMVTERVPIGLVWMPFHFGGWWMGEDLERHYPEGGAPTVRGEACNTGWTYGYDAVTMMQETKVSLCRVVRA
;
A
#
# COMPACT_ATOMS: atom_id res chain seq x y z
N MET A 1 3.83 16.25 75.96
CA MET A 1 3.81 14.77 76.03
C MET A 1 3.49 14.25 74.63
N SER A 2 4.47 13.89 73.81
CA SER A 2 5.20 12.62 73.80
C SER A 2 4.54 11.57 72.87
N LEU A 3 5.19 11.33 71.73
CA LEU A 3 5.50 10.04 71.10
C LEU A 3 4.43 8.92 71.10
N VAL A 4 3.95 8.54 69.91
CA VAL A 4 4.05 7.15 69.40
C VAL A 4 4.34 7.17 67.89
N LYS A 5 5.44 6.50 67.54
CA LYS A 5 6.00 6.23 66.21
C LYS A 5 5.67 4.77 65.85
N SER A 6 5.64 4.44 64.55
CA SER A 6 5.86 3.07 63.99
C SER A 6 4.69 2.08 64.20
N THR A 7 4.22 1.23 63.28
CA THR A 7 4.83 0.52 62.13
C THR A 7 3.69 -0.16 61.35
N ARG A 8 3.69 -0.11 60.01
CA ARG A 8 3.24 -1.20 59.10
C ARG A 8 3.45 -0.76 57.65
N ASP A 9 4.71 -0.74 57.27
CA ASP A 9 5.14 -0.78 55.87
C ASP A 9 6.06 -2.00 55.75
N SER A 10 5.55 -3.12 55.24
CA SER A 10 6.35 -4.34 55.05
C SER A 10 5.79 -5.22 53.93
N GLY A 11 5.68 -4.66 52.73
CA GLY A 11 5.65 -5.44 51.49
C GLY A 11 7.07 -5.65 50.97
N LEU A 12 7.49 -6.91 50.77
CA LEU A 12 8.85 -7.26 50.31
C LEU A 12 9.02 -6.92 48.82
N LYS A 13 9.78 -5.85 48.51
CA LYS A 13 10.05 -5.42 47.13
C LYS A 13 10.91 -6.44 46.36
N ARG A 14 10.55 -6.74 45.10
CA ARG A 14 11.21 -7.73 44.20
C ARG A 14 12.74 -7.58 44.10
N ARG A 15 13.26 -6.34 44.16
CA ARG A 15 14.71 -6.05 44.16
C ARG A 15 15.43 -6.50 45.45
N ARG A 16 14.74 -6.43 46.60
CA ARG A 16 15.24 -6.96 47.89
C ARG A 16 15.10 -8.48 47.97
N PHE A 17 14.06 -9.06 47.36
CA PHE A 17 13.91 -10.51 47.25
C PHE A 17 15.01 -11.14 46.38
N LEU A 18 15.31 -10.55 45.21
CA LEU A 18 16.39 -11.03 44.33
C LEU A 18 17.80 -10.76 44.90
N ALA A 19 17.99 -9.65 45.62
CA ALA A 19 19.24 -9.40 46.33
C ALA A 19 19.45 -10.33 47.54
N GLY A 20 18.37 -10.77 48.21
CA GLY A 20 18.42 -11.75 49.31
C GLY A 20 18.49 -13.21 48.85
N ALA A 21 17.93 -13.54 47.68
CA ALA A 21 17.98 -14.88 47.10
C ALA A 21 19.41 -15.28 46.66
N GLY A 22 20.32 -14.30 46.50
CA GLY A 22 21.74 -14.55 46.25
C GLY A 22 22.52 -15.08 47.46
N VAL A 23 21.93 -15.14 48.67
CA VAL A 23 22.64 -15.53 49.91
C VAL A 23 22.04 -16.74 50.65
N ALA A 24 20.93 -17.32 50.22
CA ALA A 24 20.34 -18.49 50.88
C ALA A 24 20.36 -19.74 49.99
N VAL A 25 21.51 -20.43 49.96
CA VAL A 25 21.57 -21.84 49.53
C VAL A 25 20.80 -22.66 50.57
N GLY A 26 19.61 -23.14 50.20
CA GLY A 26 18.90 -24.18 50.95
C GLY A 26 17.57 -23.75 51.59
N ALA A 27 16.53 -23.54 50.79
CA ALA A 27 15.14 -23.59 51.25
C ALA A 27 14.15 -23.86 50.09
N GLY A 28 14.40 -24.90 49.30
CA GLY A 28 13.59 -25.24 48.11
C GLY A 28 12.20 -25.83 48.38
N ALA A 29 11.77 -25.99 49.63
CA ALA A 29 10.56 -26.75 49.95
C ALA A 29 9.34 -25.91 50.38
N LEU A 30 9.49 -24.63 50.76
CA LEU A 30 8.39 -23.81 51.30
C LEU A 30 7.71 -22.90 50.26
N ALA A 31 8.28 -22.72 49.07
CA ALA A 31 7.75 -21.79 48.07
C ALA A 31 6.56 -22.32 47.26
N ARG A 32 6.19 -23.60 47.39
CA ARG A 32 5.10 -24.24 46.62
C ARG A 32 3.71 -24.12 47.25
N GLN A 33 3.57 -23.53 48.44
CA GLN A 33 2.29 -23.47 49.17
C GLN A 33 1.71 -22.06 49.36
N LEU A 34 2.28 -21.02 48.74
CA LEU A 34 1.70 -19.68 48.81
C LEU A 34 0.60 -19.53 47.73
N PRO A 35 -0.64 -19.18 48.11
CA PRO A 35 -1.71 -18.97 47.15
C PRO A 35 -1.37 -17.81 46.19
N LEU A 36 -1.72 -17.94 44.90
CA LEU A 36 -1.45 -16.96 43.83
C LEU A 36 -2.13 -15.58 44.05
N ASN A 37 -2.90 -15.45 45.12
CA ASN A 37 -3.71 -14.31 45.50
C ASN A 37 -2.92 -13.21 46.22
N VAL A 38 -1.62 -13.42 46.49
CA VAL A 38 -0.75 -12.46 47.22
C VAL A 38 0.17 -11.67 46.27
N ILE A 39 -0.02 -11.80 44.95
CA ILE A 39 0.69 -11.02 43.94
C ILE A 39 -0.28 -9.94 43.44
N GLU A 40 -0.12 -8.72 43.94
CA GLU A 40 -0.78 -7.55 43.34
C GLU A 40 -0.32 -7.38 41.89
N PRO A 41 -1.20 -6.95 40.97
CA PRO A 41 -0.81 -6.54 39.64
C PRO A 41 0.29 -5.48 39.76
N ALA A 42 1.43 -5.71 39.12
CA ALA A 42 2.46 -4.69 39.04
C ALA A 42 1.95 -3.59 38.10
N THR A 43 1.40 -2.52 38.67
CA THR A 43 1.37 -1.23 37.98
C THR A 43 2.83 -0.82 37.76
N ALA A 44 3.17 -0.45 36.53
CA ALA A 44 4.44 0.21 36.27
C ALA A 44 4.60 1.33 37.30
N ALA A 45 5.79 1.50 37.88
CA ALA A 45 6.02 2.62 38.78
C ALA A 45 5.76 3.90 37.98
N ASP A 46 4.61 4.52 38.20
CA ASP A 46 4.33 5.86 37.70
C ASP A 46 5.47 6.73 38.20
N PRO A 47 6.27 7.34 37.30
CA PRO A 47 7.21 8.36 37.71
C PRO A 47 6.35 9.52 38.19
N VAL A 48 6.03 9.55 39.50
CA VAL A 48 5.20 10.54 40.21
C VAL A 48 4.65 11.56 39.22
N ALA A 49 3.59 11.17 38.48
CA ALA A 49 2.86 12.14 37.70
C ALA A 49 2.40 13.15 38.74
N ASP A 50 2.75 14.42 38.55
CA ASP A 50 2.16 15.47 39.36
C ASP A 50 0.65 15.33 39.13
N ALA A 51 -0.06 14.76 40.12
CA ALA A 51 -1.40 14.16 39.97
C ALA A 51 -2.49 15.23 39.74
N LYS A 52 -2.11 16.41 39.25
CA LYS A 52 -2.90 17.63 39.15
C LYS A 52 -3.13 18.11 37.71
N VAL A 53 -2.46 17.54 36.70
CA VAL A 53 -2.70 17.94 35.30
C VAL A 53 -3.71 16.97 34.66
N PRO A 54 -4.92 17.43 34.28
CA PRO A 54 -5.90 16.59 33.58
C PRO A 54 -5.32 16.06 32.25
N THR A 55 -5.53 14.76 32.01
CA THR A 55 -5.14 14.11 30.75
C THR A 55 -6.35 13.72 29.93
N GLU A 56 -6.24 13.83 28.62
CA GLU A 56 -7.18 13.33 27.62
C GLU A 56 -6.59 12.12 26.89
N ILE A 57 -7.43 11.16 26.48
CA ILE A 57 -7.05 10.07 25.58
C ILE A 57 -7.60 10.37 24.19
N LYS A 58 -6.70 10.58 23.23
CA LYS A 58 -6.99 10.69 21.79
C LYS A 58 -6.74 9.36 21.11
N ARG A 59 -7.74 8.85 20.40
CA ARG A 59 -7.68 7.57 19.67
C ARG A 59 -7.27 7.82 18.23
N THR A 60 -6.15 7.24 17.83
CA THR A 60 -5.61 7.40 16.48
C THR A 60 -5.09 6.08 15.92
N VAL A 61 -4.51 6.11 14.73
CA VAL A 61 -4.02 4.93 14.01
C VAL A 61 -2.57 5.18 13.60
N CYS A 62 -1.72 4.15 13.74
CA CYS A 62 -0.32 4.20 13.33
C CYS A 62 -0.16 4.63 11.87
N THR A 63 0.86 5.44 11.59
CA THR A 63 1.13 6.13 10.31
C THR A 63 2.19 5.45 9.44
N HIS A 64 2.59 4.22 9.79
CA HIS A 64 3.68 3.51 9.12
C HIS A 64 3.18 2.52 8.07
N CYS A 65 2.87 1.28 8.47
CA CYS A 65 2.41 0.24 7.53
C CYS A 65 0.88 0.11 7.51
N SER A 66 0.36 -0.54 6.48
CA SER A 66 -1.08 -0.72 6.23
C SER A 66 -1.79 -1.74 7.14
N VAL A 67 -1.19 -2.17 8.26
CA VAL A 67 -1.90 -3.03 9.22
C VAL A 67 -3.03 -2.26 9.90
N GLY A 68 -2.82 -0.97 10.20
CA GLY A 68 -3.85 -0.13 10.81
C GLY A 68 -3.98 -0.33 12.32
N CYS A 69 -2.86 -0.47 13.03
CA CYS A 69 -2.86 -0.60 14.50
C CYS A 69 -3.38 0.67 15.17
N SER A 70 -4.29 0.53 16.13
CA SER A 70 -4.80 1.64 16.92
C SER A 70 -3.82 2.04 18.03
N VAL A 71 -3.74 3.34 18.29
CA VAL A 71 -2.86 3.97 19.28
C VAL A 71 -3.73 4.85 20.18
N ASP A 72 -3.62 4.66 21.50
CA ASP A 72 -4.24 5.54 22.48
C ASP A 72 -3.18 6.57 22.94
N ALA A 73 -3.33 7.80 22.46
CA ALA A 73 -2.43 8.91 22.77
C ALA A 73 -2.92 9.67 24.01
N VAL A 74 -2.09 9.77 25.03
CA VAL A 74 -2.37 10.48 26.27
C VAL A 74 -1.82 11.89 26.16
N VAL A 75 -2.71 12.87 26.23
CA VAL A 75 -2.43 14.29 26.00
C VAL A 75 -2.67 15.07 27.29
N ALA A 76 -1.72 15.92 27.67
CA ALA A 76 -1.83 16.82 28.81
C ALA A 76 -1.51 18.25 28.36
N ASN A 77 -2.41 19.20 28.59
CA ASN A 77 -2.25 20.61 28.14
C ASN A 77 -1.86 20.75 26.65
N GLY A 78 -2.41 19.90 25.77
CA GLY A 78 -2.11 19.90 24.34
C GLY A 78 -0.78 19.24 23.95
N VAL A 79 -0.06 18.62 24.88
CA VAL A 79 1.20 17.91 24.64
C VAL A 79 0.99 16.39 24.72
N TRP A 80 1.52 15.64 23.75
CA TRP A 80 1.48 14.17 23.75
C TRP A 80 2.51 13.59 24.73
N VAL A 81 2.07 13.29 25.95
CA VAL A 81 2.96 12.90 27.07
C VAL A 81 3.22 11.39 27.14
N ARG A 82 2.28 10.56 26.71
CA ARG A 82 2.39 9.09 26.73
C ARG A 82 1.57 8.46 25.61
N GLN A 83 1.94 7.26 25.16
CA GLN A 83 1.12 6.46 24.25
C GLN A 83 0.95 5.05 24.83
N GLU A 84 -0.19 4.42 24.53
CA GLU A 84 -0.44 3.01 24.81
C GLU A 84 -0.88 2.30 23.52
N ALA A 85 -0.55 1.02 23.43
CA ALA A 85 -1.17 0.16 22.42
C ALA A 85 -2.62 -0.10 22.83
N ALA A 86 -3.56 0.15 21.92
CA ALA A 86 -4.97 -0.07 22.20
C ALA A 86 -5.26 -1.58 22.35
N PHE A 87 -5.50 -2.02 23.59
CA PHE A 87 -5.82 -3.42 23.92
C PHE A 87 -7.20 -3.85 23.40
N ASP A 88 -8.12 -2.90 23.29
CA ASP A 88 -9.48 -3.11 22.80
C ASP A 88 -9.57 -3.11 21.27
N SER A 89 -8.47 -2.86 20.54
CA SER A 89 -8.47 -2.92 19.08
C SER A 89 -8.48 -4.36 18.58
N PRO A 90 -9.44 -4.74 17.70
CA PRO A 90 -9.47 -6.10 17.15
C PRO A 90 -8.28 -6.36 16.21
N ILE A 91 -7.59 -5.32 15.72
CA ILE A 91 -6.43 -5.46 14.84
C ILE A 91 -5.17 -5.77 15.64
N ASN A 92 -4.73 -4.86 16.51
CA ASN A 92 -3.43 -5.03 17.16
C ASN A 92 -3.49 -5.67 18.55
N MET A 93 -4.67 -5.78 19.19
CA MET A 93 -4.85 -6.51 20.45
C MET A 93 -3.80 -6.15 21.52
N GLY A 94 -3.47 -4.86 21.64
CA GLY A 94 -2.46 -4.37 22.59
C GLY A 94 -1.00 -4.52 22.14
N ALA A 95 -0.74 -4.95 20.91
CA ALA A 95 0.62 -5.08 20.37
C ALA A 95 1.04 -3.87 19.52
N HIS A 96 2.35 -3.60 19.52
CA HIS A 96 3.01 -2.68 18.59
C HIS A 96 4.31 -3.30 18.06
N CYS A 97 4.67 -2.95 16.83
CA CYS A 97 6.03 -3.16 16.33
C CYS A 97 6.94 -2.00 16.77
N ALA A 98 8.25 -2.10 16.52
CA ALA A 98 9.21 -1.03 16.86
C ALA A 98 8.76 0.35 16.35
N LYS A 99 8.34 0.44 15.09
CA LYS A 99 7.80 1.68 14.50
C LYS A 99 6.56 2.20 15.23
N GLY A 100 5.58 1.33 15.47
CA GLY A 100 4.35 1.69 16.17
C GLY A 100 4.57 2.14 17.61
N ALA A 101 5.53 1.55 18.32
CA ALA A 101 5.91 1.94 19.67
C ALA A 101 6.62 3.31 19.73
N SER A 102 7.13 3.79 18.59
CA SER A 102 7.92 5.02 18.49
C SER A 102 7.15 6.24 17.97
N VAL A 103 5.85 6.11 17.64
CA VAL A 103 5.09 7.18 16.95
C VAL A 103 4.95 8.48 17.76
N ARG A 104 5.06 8.43 19.10
CA ARG A 104 5.07 9.63 19.95
C ARG A 104 6.13 10.64 19.52
N GLU A 105 7.27 10.16 19.03
CA GLU A 105 8.42 11.00 18.65
C GLU A 105 8.07 12.07 17.61
N HIS A 106 7.01 11.84 16.82
CA HIS A 106 6.49 12.84 15.89
C HIS A 106 6.12 14.17 16.56
N GLY A 107 5.72 14.13 17.83
CA GLY A 107 5.29 15.29 18.58
C GLY A 107 6.42 16.19 19.11
N PHE A 108 7.70 15.77 19.00
CA PHE A 108 8.83 16.54 19.55
C PHE A 108 10.17 16.30 18.86
N GLY A 109 10.21 15.53 17.76
CA GLY A 109 11.46 15.24 17.03
C GLY A 109 12.17 16.50 16.51
N GLU A 110 13.50 16.52 16.65
CA GLU A 110 14.33 17.70 16.37
C GLU A 110 14.57 17.96 14.88
N HIS A 111 14.46 16.91 14.06
CA HIS A 111 14.73 16.87 12.61
C HIS A 111 13.56 17.34 11.71
N ARG A 112 12.47 17.83 12.31
CA ARG A 112 11.28 18.31 11.58
C ARG A 112 11.57 19.54 10.73
N LEU A 113 10.93 19.64 9.57
CA LEU A 113 10.78 20.93 8.88
C LEU A 113 9.89 21.84 9.74
N ARG A 114 10.40 23.03 10.07
CA ARG A 114 9.74 23.94 11.04
C ARG A 114 9.04 25.13 10.40
N TYR A 115 9.53 25.57 9.25
CA TYR A 115 9.07 26.76 8.53
C TYR A 115 9.35 26.60 7.03
N PRO A 116 8.63 27.32 6.15
CA PRO A 116 8.94 27.33 4.73
C PRO A 116 10.38 27.78 4.47
N MET A 117 11.04 27.10 3.53
CA MET A 117 12.40 27.44 3.12
C MET A 117 12.51 27.47 1.60
N LYS A 118 13.43 28.29 1.09
CA LYS A 118 13.88 28.22 -0.30
C LYS A 118 15.39 28.09 -0.39
N LEU A 119 15.86 27.43 -1.44
CA LEU A 119 17.27 27.33 -1.74
C LEU A 119 17.73 28.59 -2.48
N VAL A 120 18.76 29.25 -1.94
CA VAL A 120 19.41 30.43 -2.54
C VAL A 120 20.91 30.21 -2.52
N ALA A 121 21.55 30.25 -3.69
CA ALA A 121 22.99 30.02 -3.83
C ALA A 121 23.49 28.73 -3.11
N GLY A 122 22.69 27.67 -3.17
CA GLY A 122 23.00 26.37 -2.58
C GLY A 122 22.77 26.24 -1.08
N LYS A 123 22.15 27.23 -0.43
CA LYS A 123 21.78 27.17 1.00
C LYS A 123 20.30 27.43 1.22
N TYR A 124 19.69 26.65 2.10
CA TYR A 124 18.29 26.85 2.49
C TYR A 124 18.14 28.07 3.40
N GLN A 125 17.20 28.95 3.05
CA GLN A 125 16.87 30.15 3.80
C GLN A 125 15.39 30.12 4.16
N ARG A 126 15.07 30.48 5.41
CA ARG A 126 13.68 30.66 5.86
C ARG A 126 12.97 31.72 5.02
N ILE A 127 11.73 31.45 4.65
CA ILE A 127 10.79 32.40 4.05
C ILE A 127 9.44 32.31 4.76
N SER A 128 8.57 33.30 4.55
CA SER A 128 7.20 33.22 5.06
C SER A 128 6.34 32.31 4.18
N TRP A 129 5.22 31.83 4.72
CA TRP A 129 4.20 31.11 3.94
C TRP A 129 3.65 31.97 2.79
N ASP A 130 3.40 33.26 3.01
CA ASP A 130 2.90 34.15 1.96
C ASP A 130 3.91 34.28 0.81
N GLN A 131 5.20 34.40 1.14
CA GLN A 131 6.25 34.42 0.13
C GLN A 131 6.31 33.10 -0.64
N ALA A 132 6.27 31.97 0.07
CA ALA A 132 6.31 30.64 -0.54
C ALA A 132 5.13 30.41 -1.51
N ILE A 133 3.90 30.65 -1.06
CA ILE A 133 2.69 30.49 -1.88
C ILE A 133 2.71 31.40 -3.10
N ASN A 134 3.17 32.65 -2.94
CA ASN A 134 3.24 33.59 -4.07
C ASN A 134 4.33 33.20 -5.07
N GLU A 135 5.59 33.02 -4.65
CA GLU A 135 6.71 32.69 -5.55
C GLU A 135 6.45 31.38 -6.31
N ILE A 136 5.98 30.34 -5.60
CA ILE A 136 5.65 29.05 -6.22
C ILE A 136 4.45 29.19 -7.15
N GLY A 137 3.37 29.81 -6.70
CA GLY A 137 2.14 29.97 -7.50
C GLY A 137 2.35 30.82 -8.75
N ASP A 138 3.14 31.89 -8.69
CA ASP A 138 3.49 32.70 -9.85
C ASP A 138 4.29 31.89 -10.87
N LYS A 139 5.25 31.08 -10.40
CA LYS A 139 6.00 30.18 -11.26
C LYS A 139 5.10 29.10 -11.90
N MET A 140 4.13 28.56 -11.17
CA MET A 140 3.17 27.61 -11.72
C MET A 140 2.30 28.25 -12.82
N LEU A 141 1.78 29.45 -12.60
CA LEU A 141 0.98 30.18 -13.60
C LEU A 141 1.81 30.50 -14.85
N GLN A 142 3.07 30.92 -14.67
CA GLN A 142 4.01 31.14 -15.76
C GLN A 142 4.21 29.85 -16.59
N LEU A 143 4.46 28.72 -15.93
CA LEU A 143 4.68 27.44 -16.61
C LEU A 143 3.42 26.97 -17.35
N ARG A 144 2.25 27.15 -16.75
CA ARG A 144 0.96 26.84 -17.40
C ARG A 144 0.78 27.64 -18.69
N GLN A 145 1.12 28.93 -18.67
CA GLN A 145 1.03 29.77 -19.87
C GLN A 145 2.04 29.33 -20.95
N GLN A 146 3.24 28.93 -20.57
CA GLN A 146 4.32 28.61 -21.51
C GLN A 146 4.24 27.18 -22.08
N ALA A 147 3.83 26.20 -21.28
CA ALA A 147 3.94 24.77 -21.61
C ALA A 147 2.65 23.97 -21.34
N GLY A 148 1.58 24.64 -20.88
CA GLY A 148 0.31 23.99 -20.54
C GLY A 148 0.30 23.39 -19.12
N PRO A 149 -0.87 22.92 -18.67
CA PRO A 149 -1.06 22.40 -17.31
C PRO A 149 -0.31 21.08 -17.07
N ASP A 150 -0.10 20.27 -18.10
CA ASP A 150 0.63 18.99 -18.02
C ASP A 150 2.14 19.15 -17.79
N ALA A 151 2.70 20.37 -17.83
CA ALA A 151 4.10 20.62 -17.46
C ALA A 151 4.39 20.43 -15.96
N LEU A 152 3.35 20.26 -15.13
CA LEU A 152 3.41 20.01 -13.70
C LEU A 152 3.13 18.54 -13.39
N MET A 153 3.98 17.94 -12.55
CA MET A 153 3.74 16.64 -11.92
C MET A 153 3.49 16.80 -10.41
N LEU A 154 2.40 16.23 -9.92
CA LEU A 154 2.08 16.13 -8.50
C LEU A 154 2.33 14.70 -8.00
N ILE A 155 3.39 14.50 -7.22
CA ILE A 155 3.64 13.24 -6.55
C ILE A 155 3.00 13.34 -5.18
N GLY A 156 1.78 12.80 -5.08
CA GLY A 156 0.91 12.86 -3.92
C GLY A 156 0.88 11.55 -3.15
N SER A 157 0.15 11.52 -2.04
CA SER A 157 0.63 10.64 -0.97
C SER A 157 -0.33 9.58 -0.45
N SER A 158 0.25 8.39 -0.30
CA SER A 158 -0.24 7.32 0.58
C SER A 158 -0.09 7.63 2.07
N LYS A 159 0.57 8.74 2.44
CA LYS A 159 0.63 9.28 3.81
C LYS A 159 -0.47 10.29 4.10
N HIS A 160 -1.19 10.76 3.07
CA HIS A 160 -2.39 11.56 3.26
C HIS A 160 -3.50 10.69 3.86
N ASN A 161 -4.36 11.26 4.69
CA ASN A 161 -5.65 10.63 4.99
C ASN A 161 -6.53 10.62 3.71
N ASN A 162 -7.64 9.88 3.72
CA ASN A 162 -8.51 9.72 2.54
C ASN A 162 -9.02 11.07 2.04
N GLU A 163 -9.34 11.99 2.94
CA GLU A 163 -9.88 13.29 2.60
C GLU A 163 -8.84 14.16 1.88
N GLN A 164 -7.60 14.16 2.37
CA GLN A 164 -6.47 14.86 1.75
C GLN A 164 -6.10 14.24 0.40
N ALA A 165 -6.09 12.90 0.29
CA ALA A 165 -5.76 12.19 -0.95
C ALA A 165 -6.81 12.45 -2.05
N TYR A 166 -8.09 12.41 -1.68
CA TYR A 166 -9.22 12.82 -2.52
C TYR A 166 -9.12 14.29 -2.95
N LEU A 167 -8.84 15.19 -2.01
CA LEU A 167 -8.73 16.61 -2.29
C LEU A 167 -7.58 16.89 -3.26
N LEU A 168 -6.45 16.18 -3.15
CA LEU A 168 -5.33 16.30 -4.08
C LEU A 168 -5.70 15.82 -5.48
N ARG A 169 -6.48 14.73 -5.62
CA ARG A 169 -6.98 14.28 -6.93
C ARG A 169 -7.90 15.31 -7.57
N LYS A 170 -8.82 15.88 -6.78
CA LYS A 170 -9.73 16.96 -7.21
C LYS A 170 -8.97 18.23 -7.58
N TRP A 171 -7.96 18.59 -6.80
CA TRP A 171 -7.07 19.72 -7.05
C TRP A 171 -6.34 19.56 -8.39
N ALA A 172 -5.79 18.37 -8.68
CA ALA A 172 -5.14 18.07 -9.96
C ALA A 172 -6.10 18.20 -11.16
N ALA A 173 -7.35 17.74 -10.99
CA ALA A 173 -8.38 17.90 -12.01
C ALA A 173 -8.71 19.38 -12.29
N PHE A 174 -8.76 20.23 -11.26
CA PHE A 174 -9.07 21.66 -11.41
C PHE A 174 -7.87 22.49 -11.87
N TRP A 175 -6.65 21.99 -11.60
CA TRP A 175 -5.46 22.44 -12.29
C TRP A 175 -5.55 22.15 -13.79
N GLY A 176 -6.06 20.97 -14.17
CA GLY A 176 -6.27 20.56 -15.56
C GLY A 176 -5.21 19.58 -16.07
N SER A 177 -4.75 18.66 -15.21
CA SER A 177 -3.75 17.66 -15.56
C SER A 177 -4.05 16.32 -14.89
N ASN A 178 -3.69 15.23 -15.57
CA ASN A 178 -3.68 13.88 -15.01
C ASN A 178 -2.26 13.46 -14.58
N ASN A 179 -1.25 14.33 -14.68
CA ASN A 179 0.10 14.12 -14.14
C ASN A 179 0.09 14.25 -12.60
N CYS A 180 -0.60 13.31 -11.97
CA CYS A 180 -0.63 13.10 -10.54
C CYS A 180 -0.58 11.60 -10.24
N ASP A 181 0.29 11.18 -9.33
CA ASP A 181 0.44 9.77 -8.98
C ASP A 181 0.95 9.65 -7.53
N HIS A 182 0.92 8.44 -6.97
CA HIS A 182 1.35 8.18 -5.60
C HIS A 182 2.08 6.83 -5.46
N GLN A 183 2.49 6.49 -4.22
CA GLN A 183 3.30 5.31 -3.93
C GLN A 183 2.69 3.98 -4.41
N ALA A 184 1.37 3.89 -4.65
CA ALA A 184 0.79 2.66 -5.21
C ALA A 184 1.41 2.28 -6.54
N ARG A 185 1.80 3.24 -7.39
CA ARG A 185 2.51 2.98 -8.65
C ARG A 185 3.80 2.19 -8.48
N ILE A 186 4.52 2.42 -7.40
CA ILE A 186 5.78 1.75 -7.07
C ILE A 186 5.61 0.67 -5.99
N CYS A 187 4.37 0.30 -5.67
CA CYS A 187 4.05 -0.66 -4.62
C CYS A 187 3.03 -1.73 -5.07
N HIS A 188 1.80 -1.34 -5.42
CA HIS A 188 0.69 -2.27 -5.69
C HIS A 188 -0.11 -2.03 -6.98
N SER A 189 0.25 -1.11 -7.87
CA SER A 189 -0.49 -0.89 -9.12
C SER A 189 -0.67 -2.18 -9.94
N THR A 190 0.33 -3.05 -9.96
CA THR A 190 0.24 -4.38 -10.60
C THR A 190 -0.79 -5.29 -9.94
N THR A 191 -0.90 -5.25 -8.61
CA THR A 191 -1.99 -5.93 -7.89
C THR A 191 -3.34 -5.34 -8.30
N VAL A 192 -3.46 -4.02 -8.29
CA VAL A 192 -4.74 -3.36 -8.61
C VAL A 192 -5.21 -3.78 -10.00
N ALA A 193 -4.34 -3.66 -11.01
CA ALA A 193 -4.67 -4.03 -12.38
C ALA A 193 -4.91 -5.54 -12.54
N GLY A 194 -3.99 -6.38 -12.05
CA GLY A 194 -4.04 -7.83 -12.24
C GLY A 194 -5.21 -8.49 -11.51
N VAL A 195 -5.36 -8.20 -10.22
CA VAL A 195 -6.42 -8.79 -9.39
C VAL A 195 -7.78 -8.24 -9.77
N ALA A 196 -7.91 -6.94 -10.08
CA ALA A 196 -9.19 -6.39 -10.54
C ALA A 196 -9.62 -7.03 -11.85
N GLN A 197 -8.71 -7.31 -12.78
CA GLN A 197 -9.05 -7.95 -14.06
C GLN A 197 -9.38 -9.44 -13.95
N THR A 198 -8.96 -10.09 -12.86
CA THR A 198 -9.26 -11.50 -12.59
C THR A 198 -10.48 -11.68 -11.68
N PHE A 199 -10.68 -10.89 -10.62
CA PHE A 199 -11.78 -11.04 -9.66
C PHE A 199 -12.85 -9.94 -9.71
N GLY A 200 -12.50 -8.74 -10.18
CA GLY A 200 -13.40 -7.57 -10.20
C GLY A 200 -12.95 -6.39 -9.33
N TYR A 201 -12.19 -6.64 -8.25
CA TYR A 201 -11.57 -5.60 -7.41
C TYR A 201 -10.10 -5.91 -7.18
N GLY A 202 -9.29 -4.86 -7.16
CA GLY A 202 -7.83 -4.93 -7.01
C GLY A 202 -7.33 -5.01 -5.56
N ALA A 203 -8.18 -5.39 -4.61
CA ALA A 203 -7.95 -5.28 -3.17
C ALA A 203 -7.67 -6.62 -2.47
N MET A 204 -7.18 -6.57 -1.22
CA MET A 204 -7.10 -7.75 -0.35
C MET A 204 -8.49 -8.36 -0.18
N THR A 205 -8.63 -9.67 -0.40
CA THR A 205 -9.95 -10.30 -0.39
C THR A 205 -10.50 -10.52 1.00
N ASN A 206 -9.65 -10.76 2.01
CA ASN A 206 -10.08 -11.07 3.38
C ASN A 206 -9.45 -10.04 4.36
N SER A 207 -9.15 -10.46 5.59
CA SER A 207 -8.49 -9.65 6.62
C SER A 207 -7.31 -10.38 7.26
N PHE A 208 -6.53 -9.67 8.07
CA PHE A 208 -5.47 -10.30 8.86
C PHE A 208 -6.06 -11.30 9.87
N ASN A 209 -7.14 -10.88 10.55
CA ASN A 209 -7.86 -11.66 11.55
C ASN A 209 -8.47 -12.94 10.96
N ASP A 210 -8.97 -12.88 9.72
CA ASP A 210 -9.57 -14.04 9.06
C ASP A 210 -8.57 -15.18 8.83
N LEU A 211 -7.26 -14.90 8.85
CA LEU A 211 -6.23 -15.94 8.83
C LEU A 211 -6.29 -16.89 10.03
N HIS A 212 -6.98 -16.53 11.12
CA HIS A 212 -7.25 -17.44 12.24
C HIS A 212 -7.98 -18.72 11.79
N TYR A 213 -8.74 -18.67 10.68
CA TYR A 213 -9.44 -19.81 10.11
C TYR A 213 -8.60 -20.62 9.10
N SER A 214 -7.47 -20.09 8.64
CA SER A 214 -6.62 -20.75 7.63
C SER A 214 -6.05 -22.07 8.14
N LYS A 215 -5.96 -23.07 7.26
CA LYS A 215 -5.27 -24.35 7.53
C LYS A 215 -3.90 -24.45 6.86
N ALA A 216 -3.67 -23.67 5.82
CA ALA A 216 -2.32 -23.41 5.30
C ALA A 216 -2.23 -21.98 4.73
N VAL A 217 -1.07 -21.35 4.89
CA VAL A 217 -0.78 -20.05 4.27
C VAL A 217 0.58 -20.10 3.57
N MET A 218 0.60 -19.69 2.30
CA MET A 218 1.83 -19.45 1.55
C MET A 218 2.14 -17.96 1.51
N PHE A 219 3.22 -17.57 2.18
CA PHE A 219 3.81 -16.24 2.05
C PHE A 219 4.81 -16.25 0.91
N ILE A 220 4.48 -15.60 -0.21
CA ILE A 220 5.32 -15.54 -1.40
C ILE A 220 5.59 -14.09 -1.78
N GLY A 221 6.87 -13.72 -1.88
CA GLY A 221 7.29 -12.33 -2.03
C GLY A 221 6.71 -11.40 -0.95
N SER A 222 6.53 -11.94 0.26
CA SER A 222 6.05 -11.24 1.44
C SER A 222 6.87 -11.64 2.67
N ASN A 223 7.31 -10.63 3.43
CA ASN A 223 8.09 -10.82 4.66
C ASN A 223 7.41 -10.08 5.83
N PRO A 224 6.23 -10.54 6.26
CA PRO A 224 5.40 -9.84 7.25
C PRO A 224 6.08 -9.70 8.62
N ALA A 225 6.99 -10.58 9.03
CA ALA A 225 7.73 -10.39 10.29
C ALA A 225 8.57 -9.09 10.33
N GLU A 226 8.87 -8.50 9.16
CA GLU A 226 9.59 -7.24 9.04
C GLU A 226 8.69 -6.12 8.49
N ALA A 227 7.91 -6.41 7.44
CA ALA A 227 7.10 -5.42 6.75
C ALA A 227 5.72 -5.17 7.41
N HIS A 228 5.15 -6.17 8.09
CA HIS A 228 3.82 -6.13 8.70
C HIS A 228 3.76 -6.88 10.04
N PRO A 229 4.60 -6.54 11.05
CA PRO A 229 4.83 -7.47 12.15
C PRO A 229 3.57 -7.83 12.95
N ILE A 230 2.61 -6.91 13.04
CA ILE A 230 1.33 -7.16 13.71
C ILE A 230 0.42 -8.10 12.91
N SER A 231 0.55 -8.20 11.59
CA SER A 231 -0.19 -9.22 10.84
C SER A 231 0.29 -10.64 11.17
N MET A 232 1.55 -10.81 11.57
CA MET A 232 2.07 -12.11 12.02
C MET A 232 1.39 -12.59 13.31
N LEU A 233 0.92 -11.68 14.18
CA LEU A 233 0.18 -12.05 15.39
C LEU A 233 -1.00 -12.96 15.04
N HIS A 234 -1.78 -12.57 14.02
CA HIS A 234 -2.96 -13.32 13.60
C HIS A 234 -2.59 -14.67 12.99
N PHE A 235 -1.58 -14.71 12.11
CA PHE A 235 -1.19 -15.99 11.51
C PHE A 235 -0.53 -16.94 12.53
N LEU A 236 0.26 -16.42 13.47
CA LEU A 236 0.87 -17.24 14.51
C LEU A 236 -0.20 -17.87 15.41
N HIS A 237 -1.31 -17.19 15.68
CA HIS A 237 -2.47 -17.80 16.34
C HIS A 237 -3.03 -19.00 15.55
N ALA A 238 -3.22 -18.86 14.24
CA ALA A 238 -3.65 -19.97 13.39
C ALA A 238 -2.64 -21.13 13.39
N LYS A 239 -1.33 -20.81 13.41
CA LYS A 239 -0.25 -21.79 13.45
C LYS A 239 -0.25 -22.59 14.77
N GLU A 240 -0.53 -21.95 15.91
CA GLU A 240 -0.71 -22.64 17.20
C GLU A 240 -1.88 -23.64 17.15
N LEU A 241 -2.90 -23.36 16.34
CA LEU A 241 -4.04 -24.25 16.07
C LEU A 241 -3.78 -25.28 14.95
N GLY A 242 -2.53 -25.39 14.47
CA GLY A 242 -2.08 -26.40 13.51
C GLY A 242 -1.97 -25.94 12.06
N ALA A 243 -2.23 -24.67 11.75
CA ALA A 243 -2.10 -24.16 10.39
C ALA A 243 -0.67 -24.30 9.85
N LYS A 244 -0.55 -24.73 8.59
CA LYS A 244 0.73 -24.88 7.90
C LYS A 244 1.21 -23.55 7.31
N MET A 245 2.53 -23.41 7.20
CA MET A 245 3.17 -22.17 6.75
C MET A 245 4.23 -22.51 5.71
N ILE A 246 4.07 -21.95 4.52
CA ILE A 246 5.05 -22.00 3.43
C ILE A 246 5.61 -20.60 3.26
N VAL A 247 6.93 -20.46 3.16
CA VAL A 247 7.58 -19.18 2.85
C VAL A 247 8.39 -19.35 1.57
N VAL A 248 8.05 -18.55 0.56
CA VAL A 248 8.73 -18.50 -0.74
C VAL A 248 9.45 -17.15 -0.85
N ASP A 249 10.77 -17.17 -0.71
CA ASP A 249 11.62 -15.97 -0.73
C ASP A 249 13.04 -16.37 -1.19
N PRO A 250 13.76 -15.56 -1.98
CA PRO A 250 15.16 -15.84 -2.31
C PRO A 250 16.06 -15.91 -1.06
N ARG A 251 15.64 -15.32 0.06
CA ARG A 251 16.37 -15.28 1.32
C ARG A 251 15.68 -16.07 2.42
N PHE A 252 16.49 -16.57 3.35
CA PHE A 252 15.99 -17.04 4.63
C PHE A 252 15.70 -15.83 5.55
N THR A 253 14.47 -15.33 5.53
CA THR A 253 14.03 -14.12 6.27
C THR A 253 13.62 -14.41 7.71
N ARG A 254 13.32 -13.35 8.49
CA ARG A 254 12.72 -13.52 9.83
C ARG A 254 11.36 -14.22 9.76
N THR A 255 10.62 -14.07 8.65
CA THR A 255 9.38 -14.83 8.39
C THR A 255 9.67 -16.30 8.12
N ALA A 256 10.69 -16.61 7.29
CA ALA A 256 11.07 -17.98 6.94
C ALA A 256 11.40 -18.85 8.16
N ARG A 257 11.91 -18.25 9.25
CA ARG A 257 12.14 -18.94 10.53
C ARG A 257 10.90 -19.65 11.09
N PHE A 258 9.70 -19.13 10.82
CA PHE A 258 8.44 -19.72 11.29
C PHE A 258 7.84 -20.74 10.31
N ALA A 259 8.43 -20.89 9.13
CA ALA A 259 7.91 -21.74 8.07
C ALA A 259 8.00 -23.22 8.46
N HIS A 260 6.99 -23.99 8.05
CA HIS A 260 7.11 -25.45 8.01
C HIS A 260 7.88 -25.88 6.75
N HIS A 261 7.74 -25.10 5.67
CA HIS A 261 8.44 -25.32 4.41
C HIS A 261 8.96 -24.00 3.86
N PHE A 262 10.28 -23.91 3.67
CA PHE A 262 10.93 -22.75 3.05
C PHE A 262 11.35 -23.12 1.62
N VAL A 263 10.88 -22.32 0.66
CA VAL A 263 11.19 -22.49 -0.76
C VAL A 263 12.06 -21.31 -1.19
N ARG A 264 13.34 -21.60 -1.44
CA ARG A 264 14.27 -20.61 -1.97
C ARG A 264 14.11 -20.51 -3.49
N VAL A 265 13.47 -19.45 -3.96
CA VAL A 265 13.22 -19.22 -5.40
C VAL A 265 14.23 -18.24 -5.99
N ARG A 266 14.62 -18.43 -7.26
CA ARG A 266 15.37 -17.42 -8.01
C ARG A 266 14.50 -16.17 -8.23
N PRO A 267 15.00 -14.94 -7.96
CA PRO A 267 14.23 -13.74 -8.21
C PRO A 267 13.77 -13.62 -9.67
N GLY A 268 12.49 -13.31 -9.89
CA GLY A 268 11.90 -13.13 -11.23
C GLY A 268 11.34 -14.39 -11.87
N THR A 269 11.26 -15.51 -11.12
CA THR A 269 10.75 -16.79 -11.63
C THR A 269 9.51 -17.27 -10.87
N ASP A 270 8.70 -16.33 -10.37
CA ASP A 270 7.51 -16.62 -9.58
C ASP A 270 6.43 -17.36 -10.39
N ILE A 271 6.21 -16.95 -11.65
CA ILE A 271 5.25 -17.61 -12.56
C ILE A 271 5.59 -19.09 -12.78
N PRO A 272 6.82 -19.46 -13.21
CA PRO A 272 7.25 -20.86 -13.30
C PRO A 272 6.99 -21.67 -12.03
N LEU A 273 7.28 -21.11 -10.85
CA LEU A 273 7.07 -21.79 -9.57
C LEU A 273 5.57 -22.03 -9.31
N VAL A 274 4.72 -21.03 -9.52
CA VAL A 274 3.27 -21.14 -9.33
C VAL A 274 2.66 -22.13 -10.33
N TRP A 275 3.14 -22.13 -11.58
CA TRP A 275 2.77 -23.12 -12.58
C TRP A 275 3.23 -24.52 -12.21
N GLY A 276 4.43 -24.70 -11.64
CA GLY A 276 4.86 -25.99 -11.10
C GLY A 276 3.97 -26.49 -9.94
N ILE A 277 3.53 -25.58 -9.06
CA ILE A 277 2.57 -25.92 -7.99
C ILE A 277 1.24 -26.37 -8.61
N LEU A 278 0.71 -25.64 -9.59
CA LEU A 278 -0.52 -26.00 -10.28
C LEU A 278 -0.40 -27.26 -11.11
N TRP A 279 0.77 -27.54 -11.68
CA TRP A 279 1.05 -28.78 -12.40
C TRP A 279 0.81 -29.98 -11.49
N HIS A 280 1.34 -29.95 -10.26
CA HIS A 280 1.06 -31.00 -9.28
C HIS A 280 -0.40 -31.03 -8.85
N ILE A 281 -1.05 -29.88 -8.63
CA ILE A 281 -2.48 -29.83 -8.26
C ILE A 281 -3.34 -30.53 -9.32
N PHE A 282 -3.19 -30.15 -10.59
CA PHE A 282 -3.98 -30.69 -11.69
C PHE A 282 -3.66 -32.15 -11.99
N ASN A 283 -2.38 -32.55 -11.97
CA ASN A 283 -1.99 -33.94 -12.27
C ASN A 283 -2.42 -34.92 -11.17
N ASN A 284 -2.66 -34.44 -9.94
CA ASN A 284 -3.17 -35.26 -8.83
C ASN A 284 -4.69 -35.09 -8.60
N GLY A 285 -5.38 -34.27 -9.40
CA GLY A 285 -6.82 -34.02 -9.25
C GLY A 285 -7.19 -33.30 -7.95
N TRP A 286 -6.30 -32.45 -7.43
CA TRP A 286 -6.48 -31.73 -6.15
C TRP A 286 -7.24 -30.40 -6.29
N GLU A 287 -7.50 -29.96 -7.51
CA GLU A 287 -8.27 -28.76 -7.77
C GLU A 287 -9.74 -28.90 -7.33
N ASP A 288 -10.39 -27.76 -7.10
CA ASP A 288 -11.83 -27.70 -6.84
C ASP A 288 -12.61 -27.59 -8.16
N LYS A 289 -13.02 -28.75 -8.69
CA LYS A 289 -13.69 -28.83 -10.00
C LYS A 289 -15.06 -28.15 -10.02
N GLU A 290 -15.80 -28.24 -8.92
CA GLU A 290 -17.14 -27.63 -8.79
C GLU A 290 -17.01 -26.11 -8.76
N TYR A 291 -16.09 -25.58 -7.95
CA TYR A 291 -15.81 -24.15 -7.91
C TYR A 291 -15.37 -23.61 -9.27
N ILE A 292 -14.44 -24.30 -9.94
CA ILE A 292 -13.95 -23.92 -11.27
C ILE A 292 -15.10 -23.82 -12.26
N ALA A 293 -15.94 -24.85 -12.35
CA ALA A 293 -17.06 -24.89 -13.30
C ALA A 293 -18.10 -23.80 -13.02
N ALA A 294 -18.40 -23.55 -11.74
CA ALA A 294 -19.42 -22.60 -11.35
C ALA A 294 -18.96 -21.13 -11.47
N ARG A 295 -17.69 -20.84 -11.14
CA ARG A 295 -17.24 -19.48 -10.83
C ARG A 295 -16.06 -18.98 -11.65
N THR A 296 -15.52 -19.74 -12.61
CA THR A 296 -14.34 -19.31 -13.37
C THR A 296 -14.52 -19.37 -14.89
N TYR A 297 -13.82 -18.47 -15.58
CA TYR A 297 -13.75 -18.41 -17.04
C TYR A 297 -12.31 -18.63 -17.52
N GLY A 298 -12.10 -19.52 -18.49
CA GLY A 298 -10.81 -19.71 -19.15
C GLY A 298 -9.78 -20.56 -18.37
N MET A 299 -10.21 -21.39 -17.41
CA MET A 299 -9.28 -22.27 -16.67
C MET A 299 -8.61 -23.32 -17.58
N ASP A 300 -9.27 -23.75 -18.66
CA ASP A 300 -8.68 -24.70 -19.61
C ASP A 300 -7.47 -24.11 -20.35
N ASP A 301 -7.47 -22.79 -20.62
CA ASP A 301 -6.30 -22.13 -21.19
C ASP A 301 -5.13 -22.08 -20.20
N VAL A 302 -5.42 -21.93 -18.90
CA VAL A 302 -4.43 -22.07 -17.84
C VAL A 302 -3.84 -23.47 -17.81
N ARG A 303 -4.68 -24.52 -17.91
CA ARG A 303 -4.19 -25.91 -17.94
C ARG A 303 -3.23 -26.16 -19.09
N LYS A 304 -3.50 -25.59 -20.28
CA LYS A 304 -2.60 -25.67 -21.45
C LYS A 304 -1.25 -25.00 -21.18
N GLU A 305 -1.25 -23.85 -20.51
CA GLU A 305 0.00 -23.17 -20.14
C GLU A 305 0.76 -23.93 -19.06
N VAL A 306 0.09 -24.34 -17.98
CA VAL A 306 0.68 -25.11 -16.87
C VAL A 306 1.29 -26.43 -17.35
N ALA A 307 0.69 -27.11 -18.34
CA ALA A 307 1.24 -28.35 -18.90
C ALA A 307 2.65 -28.19 -19.50
N LYS A 308 3.07 -26.96 -19.85
CA LYS A 308 4.42 -26.67 -20.36
C LYS A 308 5.48 -26.68 -19.26
N TRP A 309 5.08 -26.54 -18.00
CA TRP A 309 5.92 -26.38 -16.81
C TRP A 309 6.07 -27.71 -16.05
N THR A 310 6.71 -28.67 -16.70
CA THR A 310 7.08 -29.96 -16.09
C THR A 310 8.10 -29.77 -14.95
N PRO A 311 8.19 -30.71 -13.99
CA PRO A 311 9.07 -30.55 -12.82
C PRO A 311 10.54 -30.25 -13.14
N ASP A 312 11.08 -30.84 -14.21
CA ASP A 312 12.44 -30.58 -14.69
C ASP A 312 12.64 -29.13 -15.15
N LYS A 313 11.69 -28.59 -15.92
CA LYS A 313 11.72 -27.19 -16.39
C LYS A 313 11.55 -26.21 -15.25
N VAL A 314 10.64 -26.49 -14.32
CA VAL A 314 10.45 -25.66 -13.12
C VAL A 314 11.75 -25.64 -12.32
N SER A 315 12.39 -26.78 -12.11
CA SER A 315 13.66 -26.87 -11.39
C SER A 315 14.80 -26.11 -12.10
N ASP A 316 14.91 -26.21 -13.43
CA ASP A 316 15.94 -25.49 -14.20
C ASP A 316 15.76 -23.96 -14.14
N VAL A 317 14.53 -23.48 -14.33
CA VAL A 317 14.25 -22.04 -14.39
C VAL A 317 14.30 -21.42 -12.99
N THR A 318 13.70 -22.06 -11.99
CA THR A 318 13.51 -21.47 -10.65
C THR A 318 14.64 -21.80 -9.66
N GLY A 319 15.38 -22.88 -9.92
CA GLY A 319 16.31 -23.48 -8.95
C GLY A 319 15.63 -24.27 -7.82
N VAL A 320 14.30 -24.45 -7.86
CA VAL A 320 13.55 -25.17 -6.82
C VAL A 320 13.37 -26.65 -7.20
N PRO A 321 13.84 -27.59 -6.38
CA PRO A 321 13.67 -29.02 -6.66
C PRO A 321 12.19 -29.44 -6.69
N GLU A 322 11.83 -30.39 -7.55
CA GLU A 322 10.47 -30.93 -7.67
C GLU A 322 9.86 -31.31 -6.31
N SER A 323 10.62 -32.01 -5.48
CA SER A 323 10.15 -32.46 -4.16
C SER A 323 9.66 -31.31 -3.28
N SER A 324 10.31 -30.14 -3.38
CA SER A 324 9.94 -28.92 -2.67
C SER A 324 8.68 -28.28 -3.26
N VAL A 325 8.56 -28.23 -4.59
CA VAL A 325 7.36 -27.71 -5.29
C VAL A 325 6.14 -28.58 -4.98
N ARG A 326 6.29 -29.90 -5.08
CA ARG A 326 5.26 -30.89 -4.74
C ARG A 326 4.81 -30.75 -3.29
N MET A 327 5.75 -30.60 -2.34
CA MET A 327 5.41 -30.41 -0.93
C MET A 327 4.58 -29.14 -0.70
N ALA A 328 4.94 -28.03 -1.36
CA ALA A 328 4.14 -26.80 -1.30
C ALA A 328 2.72 -27.01 -1.86
N ALA A 329 2.60 -27.67 -3.02
CA ALA A 329 1.32 -28.00 -3.64
C ALA A 329 0.45 -28.89 -2.73
N GLU A 330 1.04 -29.93 -2.14
CA GLU A 330 0.37 -30.84 -1.23
C GLU A 330 -0.10 -30.16 0.05
N MET A 331 0.75 -29.31 0.65
CA MET A 331 0.39 -28.54 1.84
C MET A 331 -0.80 -27.61 1.57
N LEU A 332 -0.83 -26.91 0.43
CA LEU A 332 -1.93 -26.03 0.05
C LEU A 332 -3.21 -26.80 -0.26
N ALA A 333 -3.12 -27.92 -0.98
CA ALA A 333 -4.25 -28.71 -1.42
C ALA A 333 -4.90 -29.53 -0.29
N LYS A 334 -4.10 -30.08 0.64
CA LYS A 334 -4.59 -30.99 1.70
C LYS A 334 -4.98 -30.28 2.99
N ASN A 335 -4.60 -29.01 3.17
CA ASN A 335 -4.95 -28.22 4.35
C ASN A 335 -5.87 -27.07 3.92
N LYS A 336 -7.15 -27.38 3.69
CA LYS A 336 -8.18 -26.43 3.24
C LYS A 336 -8.98 -25.87 4.43
N PRO A 337 -9.40 -24.59 4.41
CA PRO A 337 -9.06 -23.59 3.40
C PRO A 337 -7.59 -23.18 3.49
N SER A 338 -6.99 -22.89 2.33
CA SER A 338 -5.63 -22.37 2.23
C SER A 338 -5.60 -20.96 1.64
N SER A 339 -4.58 -20.19 2.01
CA SER A 339 -4.44 -18.80 1.61
C SER A 339 -3.08 -18.51 1.00
N VAL A 340 -3.03 -17.46 0.19
CA VAL A 340 -1.79 -16.90 -0.31
C VAL A 340 -1.64 -15.45 0.14
N VAL A 341 -0.46 -15.10 0.63
CA VAL A 341 -0.10 -13.75 1.07
C VAL A 341 1.06 -13.25 0.24
N TRP A 342 0.92 -12.06 -0.35
CA TRP A 342 2.00 -11.41 -1.09
C TRP A 342 2.08 -9.91 -0.83
N CYS A 343 3.23 -9.34 -1.18
CA CYS A 343 3.49 -7.91 -1.19
C CYS A 343 4.46 -7.57 -2.35
N MET A 344 5.48 -6.76 -2.10
CA MET A 344 6.36 -6.19 -3.11
C MET A 344 7.38 -7.15 -3.71
N GLY A 345 7.57 -8.32 -3.12
CA GLY A 345 8.38 -9.37 -3.75
C GLY A 345 7.74 -9.93 -5.02
N ILE A 346 6.42 -9.75 -5.19
CA ILE A 346 5.66 -10.21 -6.36
C ILE A 346 5.33 -9.06 -7.31
N THR A 347 5.10 -7.85 -6.78
CA THR A 347 4.59 -6.74 -7.60
C THR A 347 5.66 -5.99 -8.37
N GLN A 348 6.90 -5.91 -7.88
CA GLN A 348 7.95 -5.05 -8.44
C GLN A 348 8.86 -5.77 -9.43
N HIS A 349 8.25 -6.27 -10.51
CA HIS A 349 8.88 -6.90 -11.65
C HIS A 349 8.29 -6.30 -12.93
N HIS A 350 9.02 -6.38 -14.04
CA HIS A 350 8.48 -5.99 -15.34
C HIS A 350 7.31 -6.88 -15.83
N VAL A 351 7.10 -8.02 -15.15
CA VAL A 351 5.94 -8.94 -15.29
C VAL A 351 5.07 -8.98 -14.02
N GLY A 352 5.15 -7.98 -13.15
CA GLY A 352 4.47 -8.00 -11.83
C GLY A 352 2.96 -8.21 -11.92
N THR A 353 2.30 -7.67 -12.94
CA THR A 353 0.87 -7.88 -13.19
C THR A 353 0.55 -9.34 -13.54
N ALA A 354 1.45 -10.03 -14.25
CA ALA A 354 1.32 -11.45 -14.56
C ALA A 354 1.57 -12.33 -13.32
N ASN A 355 2.55 -11.96 -12.47
CA ASN A 355 2.83 -12.67 -11.22
C ASN A 355 1.60 -12.70 -10.29
N VAL A 356 0.97 -11.55 -10.03
CA VAL A 356 -0.21 -11.50 -9.14
C VAL A 356 -1.38 -12.29 -9.71
N ARG A 357 -1.53 -12.32 -11.04
CA ARG A 357 -2.57 -13.12 -11.70
C ARG A 357 -2.33 -14.61 -11.55
N ALA A 358 -1.08 -15.08 -11.64
CA ALA A 358 -0.75 -16.48 -11.40
C ALA A 358 -1.17 -16.91 -9.98
N LEU A 359 -0.90 -16.07 -8.96
CA LEU A 359 -1.33 -16.33 -7.57
C LEU A 359 -2.85 -16.31 -7.42
N SER A 360 -3.53 -15.37 -8.07
CA SER A 360 -4.99 -15.32 -8.11
C SER A 360 -5.58 -16.61 -8.72
N ILE A 361 -5.03 -17.06 -9.84
CA ILE A 361 -5.45 -18.28 -10.54
C ILE A 361 -5.21 -19.53 -9.68
N LEU A 362 -4.09 -19.60 -8.95
CA LEU A 362 -3.83 -20.66 -7.98
C LEU A 362 -4.96 -20.77 -6.94
N GLN A 363 -5.40 -19.64 -6.37
CA GLN A 363 -6.49 -19.63 -5.40
C GLN A 363 -7.86 -19.97 -6.01
N LEU A 364 -8.10 -19.63 -7.29
CA LEU A 364 -9.30 -20.06 -8.00
C LEU A 364 -9.30 -21.57 -8.25
N ALA A 365 -8.16 -22.13 -8.65
CA ALA A 365 -8.03 -23.57 -8.89
C ALA A 365 -8.24 -24.38 -7.60
N LEU A 366 -7.88 -23.83 -6.44
CA LEU A 366 -8.08 -24.47 -5.14
C LEU A 366 -9.46 -24.21 -4.51
N GLY A 367 -10.28 -23.33 -5.10
CA GLY A 367 -11.61 -22.97 -4.56
C GLY A 367 -11.56 -22.09 -3.31
N ASN A 368 -10.48 -21.34 -3.09
CA ASN A 368 -10.23 -20.64 -1.83
C ASN A 368 -10.73 -19.17 -1.79
N ILE A 369 -11.17 -18.60 -2.92
CA ILE A 369 -11.64 -17.20 -2.95
C ILE A 369 -13.09 -17.12 -2.45
N GLY A 370 -13.38 -16.15 -1.56
CA GLY A 370 -14.69 -16.03 -0.92
C GLY A 370 -14.91 -16.96 0.27
N VAL A 371 -13.85 -17.58 0.79
CA VAL A 371 -13.91 -18.55 1.90
C VAL A 371 -13.21 -17.97 3.14
N PRO A 372 -13.80 -18.06 4.35
CA PRO A 372 -13.10 -17.73 5.60
C PRO A 372 -11.82 -18.54 5.77
N GLY A 373 -10.70 -17.88 6.08
CA GLY A 373 -9.37 -18.50 6.15
C GLY A 373 -8.73 -18.80 4.79
N GLY A 374 -9.41 -18.49 3.68
CA GLY A 374 -8.90 -18.63 2.32
C GLY A 374 -8.30 -17.34 1.78
N GLY A 375 -8.62 -17.04 0.52
CA GLY A 375 -8.42 -15.72 -0.06
C GLY A 375 -7.06 -15.44 -0.67
N ALA A 376 -6.99 -14.27 -1.31
CA ALA A 376 -5.81 -13.61 -1.83
C ALA A 376 -5.48 -12.42 -0.92
N ASN A 377 -4.61 -12.66 0.06
CA ASN A 377 -4.31 -11.72 1.13
C ASN A 377 -3.16 -10.79 0.74
N ILE A 378 -3.50 -9.65 0.13
CA ILE A 378 -2.50 -8.69 -0.32
C ILE A 378 -2.16 -7.71 0.79
N TYR A 379 -0.95 -7.81 1.32
CA TYR A 379 -0.48 -6.84 2.32
C TYR A 379 0.04 -5.59 1.63
N ARG A 380 -0.64 -4.47 1.88
CA ARG A 380 -0.33 -3.15 1.34
C ARG A 380 0.94 -2.54 1.94
N GLY A 381 1.44 -1.44 1.37
CA GLY A 381 2.64 -0.75 1.86
C GLY A 381 2.36 0.20 3.01
N HIS A 382 2.27 1.49 2.67
CA HIS A 382 1.98 2.59 3.60
C HIS A 382 0.62 2.45 4.29
N ASP A 383 0.51 3.04 5.47
CA ASP A 383 -0.68 3.12 6.32
C ASP A 383 -1.98 3.41 5.57
N ASN A 384 -1.96 4.34 4.60
CA ASN A 384 -3.14 4.68 3.80
C ASN A 384 -2.98 4.44 2.29
N VAL A 385 -2.06 3.58 1.83
CA VAL A 385 -1.93 3.34 0.38
C VAL A 385 -3.20 2.73 -0.23
N GLN A 386 -3.97 1.95 0.52
CA GLN A 386 -5.26 1.45 0.05
C GLN A 386 -6.22 2.62 -0.18
N GLY A 387 -6.36 3.52 0.80
CA GLY A 387 -7.23 4.67 0.72
C GLY A 387 -6.82 5.69 -0.35
N ALA A 388 -5.54 6.04 -0.43
CA ALA A 388 -5.02 6.88 -1.51
C ALA A 388 -5.22 6.24 -2.90
N THR A 389 -5.17 4.91 -3.02
CA THR A 389 -5.53 4.26 -4.29
C THR A 389 -7.05 4.35 -4.53
N ASP A 390 -7.85 4.17 -3.49
CA ASP A 390 -9.32 4.18 -3.55
C ASP A 390 -9.86 5.54 -3.99
N VAL A 391 -9.26 6.66 -3.54
CA VAL A 391 -9.77 8.02 -3.82
C VAL A 391 -8.80 8.93 -4.59
N GLY A 392 -7.61 8.45 -4.93
CA GLY A 392 -6.57 9.19 -5.66
C GLY A 392 -5.53 9.86 -4.74
N PRO A 393 -4.49 10.51 -5.29
CA PRO A 393 -4.36 10.94 -6.68
C PRO A 393 -3.77 9.87 -7.62
N ASN A 394 -4.62 9.25 -8.44
CA ASN A 394 -4.22 8.30 -9.47
C ASN A 394 -4.11 8.99 -10.84
N ALA A 395 -3.15 8.56 -11.65
CA ALA A 395 -2.90 9.11 -12.98
C ALA A 395 -3.93 8.66 -14.05
N ASP A 396 -4.67 7.58 -13.79
CA ASP A 396 -5.54 6.87 -14.75
C ASP A 396 -7.01 6.78 -14.31
N SER A 397 -7.33 7.28 -13.12
CA SER A 397 -8.67 7.17 -12.54
C SER A 397 -9.07 8.38 -11.72
N LEU A 398 -10.38 8.56 -11.61
CA LEU A 398 -11.06 9.42 -10.65
C LEU A 398 -11.34 8.62 -9.36
N PRO A 399 -11.70 9.30 -8.25
CA PRO A 399 -11.98 8.63 -6.99
C PRO A 399 -12.99 7.48 -7.14
N GLY A 400 -12.86 6.42 -6.35
CA GLY A 400 -13.69 5.22 -6.46
C GLY A 400 -13.34 4.32 -7.65
N TYR A 401 -12.15 4.39 -8.24
CA TYR A 401 -11.81 3.63 -9.46
C TYR A 401 -12.75 3.91 -10.65
N TYR A 402 -13.34 5.11 -10.71
CA TYR A 402 -14.00 5.55 -11.93
C TYR A 402 -12.91 5.84 -12.97
N GLY A 403 -13.11 5.40 -14.21
CA GLY A 403 -12.20 5.75 -15.29
C GLY A 403 -12.19 7.26 -15.56
N ILE A 404 -11.40 7.68 -16.54
CA ILE A 404 -11.29 9.09 -16.94
C ILE A 404 -12.06 9.40 -18.23
N ALA A 405 -13.06 8.59 -18.60
CA ALA A 405 -13.94 8.88 -19.73
C ALA A 405 -15.00 9.96 -19.38
N GLU A 406 -15.56 10.64 -20.38
CA GLU A 406 -16.56 11.70 -20.24
C GLU A 406 -17.65 11.41 -19.20
N GLY A 407 -18.25 10.21 -19.21
CA GLY A 407 -19.33 9.85 -18.27
C GLY A 407 -18.89 9.88 -16.81
N ALA A 408 -17.65 9.46 -16.51
CA ALA A 408 -17.09 9.52 -15.17
C ALA A 408 -16.79 10.96 -14.74
N TRP A 409 -16.30 11.78 -15.66
CA TRP A 409 -16.09 13.21 -15.41
C TRP A 409 -17.41 13.95 -15.16
N LYS A 410 -18.48 13.64 -15.90
CA LYS A 410 -19.82 14.22 -15.64
C LYS A 410 -20.38 13.81 -14.28
N HIS A 411 -20.16 12.56 -13.87
CA HIS A 411 -20.51 12.09 -12.53
C HIS A 411 -19.80 12.91 -11.45
N PHE A 412 -18.48 13.09 -11.56
CA PHE A 412 -17.71 13.88 -10.60
C PHE A 412 -17.97 15.38 -10.66
N ALA A 413 -18.20 15.95 -11.85
CA ALA A 413 -18.62 17.35 -12.00
C ALA A 413 -19.92 17.61 -11.22
N THR A 414 -20.90 16.71 -11.35
CA THR A 414 -22.16 16.74 -10.59
C THR A 414 -21.89 16.65 -9.09
N ALA A 415 -21.10 15.65 -8.65
CA ALA A 415 -20.80 15.45 -7.25
C ALA A 415 -20.03 16.62 -6.61
N TRP A 416 -19.13 17.26 -7.35
CA TRP A 416 -18.37 18.43 -6.93
C TRP A 416 -19.15 19.74 -7.05
N GLY A 417 -20.32 19.73 -7.67
CA GLY A 417 -21.16 20.92 -7.86
C GLY A 417 -20.54 21.94 -8.83
N VAL A 418 -19.81 21.47 -9.84
CA VAL A 418 -19.13 22.31 -10.86
C VAL A 418 -19.57 21.90 -12.26
N ASP A 419 -19.43 22.81 -13.22
CA ASP A 419 -19.75 22.54 -14.62
C ASP A 419 -18.68 21.64 -15.28
N TYR A 420 -19.13 20.65 -16.07
CA TYR A 420 -18.21 19.75 -16.79
C TYR A 420 -17.35 20.51 -17.80
N ASN A 421 -17.93 21.47 -18.53
CA ASN A 421 -17.19 22.24 -19.53
C ASN A 421 -16.16 23.16 -18.87
N TRP A 422 -16.45 23.68 -17.67
CA TRP A 422 -15.46 24.39 -16.86
C TRP A 422 -14.25 23.50 -16.54
N ILE A 423 -14.44 22.28 -16.03
CA ILE A 423 -13.33 21.34 -15.78
C ILE A 423 -12.56 21.07 -17.07
N MET A 424 -13.27 20.73 -18.15
CA MET A 424 -12.71 20.41 -19.46
C MET A 424 -11.86 21.57 -20.01
N SER A 425 -12.29 22.83 -19.82
CA SER A 425 -11.52 24.02 -20.22
C SER A 425 -10.20 24.21 -19.48
N ARG A 426 -9.97 23.50 -18.36
CA ARG A 426 -8.72 23.54 -17.61
C ARG A 426 -7.63 22.70 -18.27
N PHE A 427 -8.02 21.63 -18.96
CA PHE A 427 -7.12 20.73 -19.70
C PHE A 427 -6.76 21.32 -21.06
N ALA A 428 -5.60 20.94 -21.60
CA ALA A 428 -5.20 21.40 -22.93
C ALA A 428 -6.08 20.82 -24.06
N SER A 429 -6.67 19.64 -23.85
CA SER A 429 -7.62 19.02 -24.77
C SER A 429 -8.47 17.95 -24.07
N LYS A 430 -9.59 17.54 -24.71
CA LYS A 430 -10.44 16.47 -24.20
C LYS A 430 -9.68 15.15 -24.17
N GLU A 431 -8.88 14.92 -25.20
CA GLU A 431 -8.03 13.73 -25.29
C GLU A 431 -7.10 13.61 -24.08
N LEU A 432 -6.45 14.70 -23.65
CA LEU A 432 -5.56 14.68 -22.49
C LEU A 432 -6.32 14.52 -21.16
N MET A 433 -7.53 15.07 -21.06
CA MET A 433 -8.42 14.85 -19.91
C MET A 433 -8.83 13.37 -19.77
N GLU A 434 -9.00 12.66 -20.89
CA GLU A 434 -9.40 11.26 -20.95
C GLU A 434 -8.23 10.28 -21.12
N LYS A 435 -6.98 10.77 -21.07
CA LYS A 435 -5.75 9.98 -21.18
C LYS A 435 -4.99 9.94 -19.85
N PRO A 436 -4.41 8.78 -19.46
CA PRO A 436 -3.59 8.69 -18.25
C PRO A 436 -2.41 9.66 -18.24
N GLY A 437 -2.03 10.12 -17.05
CA GLY A 437 -0.84 10.96 -16.83
C GLY A 437 0.50 10.22 -16.90
N VAL A 438 1.58 10.98 -16.87
CA VAL A 438 2.92 10.47 -16.54
C VAL A 438 2.91 9.90 -15.12
N THR A 439 3.54 8.74 -14.95
CA THR A 439 3.58 8.03 -13.67
C THR A 439 4.73 8.48 -12.78
N VAL A 440 4.60 8.32 -11.46
CA VAL A 440 5.69 8.65 -10.52
C VAL A 440 6.95 7.81 -10.78
N SER A 441 6.83 6.58 -11.27
CA SER A 441 8.01 5.76 -11.59
C SER A 441 8.85 6.28 -12.77
N ARG A 442 8.34 7.27 -13.52
CA ARG A 442 8.86 7.71 -14.83
C ARG A 442 8.89 9.22 -15.02
N TRP A 443 8.48 10.04 -14.04
CA TRP A 443 8.40 11.50 -14.22
C TRP A 443 9.73 12.10 -14.69
N PHE A 444 10.86 11.58 -14.23
CA PHE A 444 12.18 12.06 -14.61
C PHE A 444 12.51 11.76 -16.08
N ASP A 445 11.95 10.70 -16.66
CA ASP A 445 12.06 10.43 -18.09
C ASP A 445 11.27 11.48 -18.89
N ALA A 446 10.08 11.91 -18.42
CA ALA A 446 9.32 12.99 -19.08
C ALA A 446 9.97 14.39 -18.98
N VAL A 447 10.99 14.56 -18.13
CA VAL A 447 11.86 15.75 -18.12
C VAL A 447 13.05 15.58 -19.07
N ASN A 448 13.65 14.39 -19.08
CA ASN A 448 14.90 14.14 -19.77
C ASN A 448 14.75 13.80 -21.26
N GLU A 449 13.62 13.21 -21.63
CA GLU A 449 13.33 12.75 -22.99
C GLU A 449 13.13 13.93 -23.95
N GLN A 450 13.41 13.73 -25.22
CA GLN A 450 13.13 14.73 -26.25
C GLN A 450 11.63 14.97 -26.36
N ASN A 451 11.21 16.24 -26.44
CA ASN A 451 9.81 16.65 -26.40
C ASN A 451 8.91 15.88 -27.40
N GLN A 452 9.42 15.58 -28.60
CA GLN A 452 8.68 14.86 -29.63
C GLN A 452 8.28 13.42 -29.26
N PHE A 453 8.90 12.83 -28.23
CA PHE A 453 8.60 11.49 -27.74
C PHE A 453 7.76 11.49 -26.46
N VAL A 454 7.43 12.66 -25.92
CA VAL A 454 6.52 12.77 -24.78
C VAL A 454 5.11 13.09 -25.30
N ASP A 455 4.13 12.23 -25.01
CA ASP A 455 2.74 12.38 -25.50
C ASP A 455 1.96 13.40 -24.65
N GLN A 456 2.43 14.64 -24.65
CA GLN A 456 1.79 15.84 -24.10
C GLN A 456 2.41 17.09 -24.74
N PRO A 457 1.81 18.29 -24.62
CA PRO A 457 2.26 19.48 -25.35
C PRO A 457 3.72 19.89 -25.09
N GLY A 458 4.24 19.58 -23.90
CA GLY A 458 5.60 19.90 -23.48
C GLY A 458 6.14 18.90 -22.45
N ASN A 459 7.46 18.80 -22.34
CA ASN A 459 8.13 18.10 -21.23
C ASN A 459 7.66 18.59 -19.84
N LEU A 460 7.84 17.75 -18.83
CA LEU A 460 7.69 18.16 -17.44
C LEU A 460 8.73 19.23 -17.08
N ARG A 461 8.28 20.29 -16.40
CA ARG A 461 9.10 21.43 -15.97
C ARG A 461 8.99 21.71 -14.48
N ALA A 462 7.92 21.25 -13.81
CA ALA A 462 7.73 21.38 -12.37
C ALA A 462 7.32 20.06 -11.71
N VAL A 463 7.85 19.81 -10.52
CA VAL A 463 7.51 18.63 -9.71
C VAL A 463 7.25 19.02 -8.27
N PHE A 464 6.15 18.52 -7.72
CA PHE A 464 5.86 18.56 -6.30
C PHE A 464 6.07 17.15 -5.74
N TYR A 465 7.01 17.01 -4.82
CA TYR A 465 7.15 15.85 -3.94
C TYR A 465 6.37 16.12 -2.66
N TRP A 466 5.17 15.57 -2.55
CA TRP A 466 4.27 15.82 -1.43
C TRP A 466 4.08 14.53 -0.63
N GLY A 467 4.76 14.43 0.53
CA GLY A 467 4.75 13.23 1.37
C GLY A 467 5.30 11.99 0.66
N HIS A 468 6.37 12.14 -0.14
CA HIS A 468 6.97 11.05 -0.90
C HIS A 468 8.49 11.22 -0.97
N ALA A 469 9.21 10.09 -0.96
CA ALA A 469 10.66 10.06 -0.99
C ALA A 469 11.22 9.67 -2.36
N PRO A 470 12.32 10.28 -2.83
CA PRO A 470 12.90 9.97 -4.15
C PRO A 470 13.66 8.64 -4.13
N ASN A 471 14.30 8.29 -3.00
CA ASN A 471 15.01 7.03 -2.82
C ASN A 471 14.10 5.80 -2.74
N SER A 472 12.78 5.95 -2.84
CA SER A 472 11.85 4.85 -3.10
C SER A 472 11.65 4.55 -4.60
N GLN A 473 12.19 5.38 -5.50
CA GLN A 473 12.16 5.21 -6.95
C GLN A 473 13.53 4.79 -7.49
N VAL A 474 13.55 4.09 -8.62
CA VAL A 474 14.77 3.63 -9.31
C VAL A 474 15.49 4.72 -10.11
N ARG A 475 16.71 4.41 -10.58
CA ARG A 475 17.49 5.24 -11.51
C ARG A 475 17.75 6.65 -10.98
N LEU A 476 18.18 6.75 -9.71
CA LEU A 476 18.41 8.06 -9.08
C LEU A 476 19.39 8.97 -9.86
N PRO A 477 20.43 8.48 -10.56
CA PRO A 477 21.26 9.35 -11.42
C PRO A 477 20.45 10.07 -12.50
N ASP A 478 19.55 9.37 -13.19
CA ASP A 478 18.67 9.94 -14.21
C ASP A 478 17.68 10.93 -13.58
N MET A 479 17.17 10.58 -12.40
CA MET A 479 16.31 11.45 -11.60
C MET A 479 17.03 12.74 -11.18
N LYS A 480 18.28 12.66 -10.73
CA LYS A 480 19.09 13.83 -10.37
C LYS A 480 19.30 14.72 -11.58
N ALA A 481 19.62 14.14 -12.75
CA ALA A 481 19.73 14.89 -14.00
C ALA A 481 18.41 15.60 -14.37
N ALA A 482 17.26 14.95 -14.17
CA ALA A 482 15.95 15.58 -14.36
C ALA A 482 15.72 16.71 -13.34
N MET A 483 16.00 16.47 -12.05
CA MET A 483 15.87 17.49 -11.00
C MET A 483 16.68 18.74 -11.32
N GLN A 484 17.86 18.62 -11.94
CA GLN A 484 18.67 19.77 -12.35
C GLN A 484 18.06 20.58 -13.50
N LYS A 485 17.25 19.97 -14.36
CA LYS A 485 16.58 20.62 -15.50
C LYS A 485 15.24 21.28 -15.14
N LEU A 486 14.64 20.93 -13.99
CA LEU A 486 13.35 21.50 -13.59
C LEU A 486 13.41 23.03 -13.47
N ASP A 487 12.29 23.67 -13.75
CA ASP A 487 12.06 25.09 -13.45
C ASP A 487 11.65 25.32 -12.00
N LEU A 488 11.01 24.32 -11.39
CA LEU A 488 10.45 24.38 -10.05
C LEU A 488 10.45 22.99 -9.40
N LEU A 489 11.05 22.89 -8.22
CA LEU A 489 10.97 21.70 -7.37
C LEU A 489 10.42 22.10 -6.00
N VAL A 490 9.30 21.51 -5.61
CA VAL A 490 8.67 21.77 -4.31
C VAL A 490 8.61 20.47 -3.53
N VAL A 491 9.08 20.49 -2.28
CA VAL A 491 8.99 19.37 -1.34
C VAL A 491 8.03 19.78 -0.22
N VAL A 492 6.97 19.01 -0.02
CA VAL A 492 5.97 19.24 1.03
C VAL A 492 5.95 18.01 1.92
N ASP A 493 6.50 18.14 3.13
CA ASP A 493 6.74 16.99 4.00
C ASP A 493 6.95 17.46 5.46
N PRO A 494 6.63 16.64 6.48
CA PRO A 494 7.02 16.94 7.86
C PRO A 494 8.54 16.88 8.11
N TYR A 495 9.29 16.14 7.29
CA TYR A 495 10.75 15.99 7.38
C TYR A 495 11.41 16.32 6.04
N PRO A 496 12.63 16.89 6.00
CA PRO A 496 13.30 17.12 4.73
C PRO A 496 13.70 15.78 4.11
N SER A 497 13.04 15.41 3.02
CA SER A 497 13.33 14.16 2.34
C SER A 497 14.68 14.15 1.64
N MET A 498 15.13 12.99 1.16
CA MET A 498 16.35 12.95 0.34
C MET A 498 16.27 13.90 -0.89
N THR A 499 15.07 14.28 -1.33
CA THR A 499 14.85 15.27 -2.39
C THR A 499 15.45 16.62 -2.03
N ALA A 500 15.48 16.99 -0.75
CA ALA A 500 16.08 18.23 -0.26
C ALA A 500 17.61 18.26 -0.41
N ALA A 501 18.27 17.11 -0.53
CA ALA A 501 19.73 17.04 -0.57
C ALA A 501 20.29 16.56 -1.92
N MET A 502 19.63 15.62 -2.61
CA MET A 502 20.22 14.95 -3.78
C MET A 502 20.16 15.74 -5.09
N HIS A 503 19.32 16.77 -5.18
CA HIS A 503 18.88 17.40 -6.43
C HIS A 503 19.99 18.14 -7.21
N GLY A 504 21.09 18.53 -6.55
CA GLY A 504 22.25 19.16 -7.22
C GLY A 504 22.00 20.54 -7.86
N ARG A 505 21.10 21.34 -7.30
CA ARG A 505 20.74 22.70 -7.75
C ARG A 505 21.27 23.72 -6.75
N THR A 506 21.34 24.99 -7.17
CA THR A 506 21.64 26.12 -6.27
C THR A 506 20.41 26.94 -5.91
N ASP A 507 19.35 26.89 -6.74
CA ASP A 507 18.15 27.71 -6.61
C ASP A 507 16.90 26.96 -7.15
N GLY A 508 15.72 27.55 -6.94
CA GLY A 508 14.45 27.03 -7.47
C GLY A 508 13.93 25.78 -6.77
N VAL A 509 14.36 25.55 -5.53
CA VAL A 509 13.87 24.47 -4.66
C VAL A 509 13.20 25.08 -3.43
N TYR A 510 12.01 24.59 -3.10
CA TYR A 510 11.24 25.03 -1.94
C TYR A 510 10.92 23.84 -1.02
N LEU A 511 11.05 24.04 0.29
CA LEU A 511 10.64 23.08 1.31
C LEU A 511 9.46 23.70 2.08
N LEU A 512 8.32 23.03 2.10
CA LEU A 512 7.11 23.46 2.81
C LEU A 512 6.82 22.49 3.96
N PRO A 513 6.76 22.96 5.21
CA PRO A 513 6.55 22.10 6.37
C PRO A 513 5.09 21.65 6.45
N ALA A 514 4.85 20.38 6.19
CA ALA A 514 3.54 19.76 6.36
C ALA A 514 3.34 19.27 7.80
N ALA A 515 2.10 19.30 8.26
CA ALA A 515 1.70 18.66 9.51
C ALA A 515 1.81 17.13 9.37
N SER A 516 2.18 16.43 10.45
CA SER A 516 2.08 14.97 10.49
C SER A 516 0.62 14.52 10.58
N GLN A 517 0.36 13.23 10.31
CA GLN A 517 -1.00 12.69 10.44
C GLN A 517 -1.53 12.67 11.88
N PHE A 518 -0.68 12.88 12.90
CA PHE A 518 -1.08 13.07 14.30
C PHE A 518 -1.46 14.53 14.63
N GLU A 519 -1.12 15.46 13.74
CA GLU A 519 -1.40 16.90 13.83
C GLU A 519 -2.66 17.30 13.03
N THR A 520 -3.31 16.33 12.40
CA THR A 520 -4.57 16.48 11.66
C THR A 520 -5.56 15.39 12.10
N GLN A 521 -6.75 15.39 11.51
CA GLN A 521 -7.79 14.38 11.68
C GLN A 521 -8.26 13.90 10.32
N GLY A 522 -8.89 12.72 10.27
CA GLY A 522 -9.46 12.16 9.04
C GLY A 522 -9.45 10.64 9.04
N SER A 523 -9.79 10.03 7.92
CA SER A 523 -9.88 8.58 7.80
C SER A 523 -8.69 7.95 7.05
N CYS A 524 -8.32 6.73 7.42
CA CYS A 524 -7.34 5.93 6.67
C CYS A 524 -7.85 4.51 6.45
N THR A 525 -7.46 3.88 5.36
CA THR A 525 -7.90 2.54 4.94
C THR A 525 -6.73 1.56 4.99
N SER A 526 -6.85 0.53 5.84
CA SER A 526 -5.84 -0.54 5.99
C SER A 526 -5.91 -1.59 4.87
N SER A 527 -4.96 -2.55 4.83
CA SER A 527 -4.91 -3.59 3.78
C SER A 527 -6.22 -4.35 3.64
N ASN A 528 -6.86 -4.68 4.75
CA ASN A 528 -8.13 -5.42 4.82
C ASN A 528 -9.35 -4.56 4.46
N ARG A 529 -9.16 -3.36 3.90
CA ARG A 529 -10.18 -2.39 3.49
C ARG A 529 -10.95 -1.72 4.63
N SER A 530 -10.62 -2.02 5.89
CA SER A 530 -11.20 -1.32 7.04
C SER A 530 -10.77 0.15 7.03
N ILE A 531 -11.74 1.04 7.02
CA ILE A 531 -11.60 2.49 7.15
C ILE A 531 -11.64 2.83 8.64
N GLN A 532 -10.65 3.58 9.12
CA GLN A 532 -10.50 3.93 10.53
C GLN A 532 -10.36 5.44 10.68
N TRP A 533 -11.02 6.01 11.68
CA TRP A 533 -10.91 7.44 11.97
C TRP A 533 -9.69 7.73 12.85
N ARG A 534 -8.97 8.80 12.53
CA ARG A 534 -7.85 9.36 13.31
C ARG A 534 -8.29 10.66 13.97
N GLU A 535 -8.22 10.71 15.30
CA GLU A 535 -8.30 11.98 16.01
C GLU A 535 -7.01 12.78 15.88
N ARG A 536 -7.15 14.12 15.90
CA ARG A 536 -6.02 15.04 16.05
C ARG A 536 -5.45 14.90 17.47
N VAL A 537 -4.21 14.45 17.57
CA VAL A 537 -3.53 14.20 18.85
C VAL A 537 -2.94 15.48 19.42
N ILE A 538 -2.28 16.27 18.57
CA ILE A 538 -1.66 17.55 18.92
C ILE A 538 -1.97 18.58 17.83
N MET A 539 -1.76 19.86 18.12
CA MET A 539 -1.83 20.90 17.09
C MET A 539 -0.60 20.84 16.18
N PRO A 540 -0.70 21.28 14.90
CA PRO A 540 0.47 21.42 14.03
C PRO A 540 1.60 22.16 14.74
N LEU A 541 2.79 21.55 14.75
CA LEU A 541 3.97 22.10 15.40
C LEU A 541 4.61 23.20 14.55
N PHE A 542 5.32 24.13 15.20
CA PHE A 542 6.04 25.20 14.53
C PHE A 542 5.12 26.03 13.60
N GLU A 543 5.54 26.26 12.35
CA GLU A 543 4.71 26.86 11.31
C GLU A 543 4.15 25.80 10.35
N CYS A 544 4.07 24.53 10.76
CA CYS A 544 3.50 23.47 9.91
C CYS A 544 2.03 23.77 9.59
N LYS A 545 1.62 23.41 8.38
CA LYS A 545 0.21 23.47 7.93
C LYS A 545 -0.28 22.10 7.55
N THR A 546 -1.56 21.84 7.74
CA THR A 546 -2.16 20.57 7.28
C THR A 546 -2.16 20.52 5.75
N ASP A 547 -2.08 19.32 5.17
CA ASP A 547 -1.97 19.18 3.70
C ASP A 547 -3.13 19.85 2.96
N HIS A 548 -4.36 19.71 3.46
CA HIS A 548 -5.55 20.32 2.87
C HIS A 548 -5.59 21.85 3.03
N GLU A 549 -4.97 22.42 4.06
CA GLU A 549 -4.75 23.86 4.17
C GLU A 549 -3.75 24.33 3.09
N ILE A 550 -2.62 23.63 2.92
CA ILE A 550 -1.63 23.95 1.87
C ILE A 550 -2.28 23.89 0.48
N MET A 551 -3.07 22.84 0.20
CA MET A 551 -3.82 22.71 -1.06
C MET A 551 -4.78 23.90 -1.28
N TYR A 552 -5.51 24.32 -0.23
CA TYR A 552 -6.41 25.46 -0.28
C TYR A 552 -5.68 26.77 -0.54
N LEU A 553 -4.54 27.02 0.11
CA LEU A 553 -3.74 28.22 -0.10
C LEU A 553 -3.23 28.33 -1.55
N PHE A 554 -2.76 27.22 -2.12
CA PHE A 554 -2.42 27.19 -3.54
C PHE A 554 -3.65 27.37 -4.44
N ALA A 555 -4.77 26.71 -4.16
CA ALA A 555 -6.00 26.89 -4.93
C ALA A 555 -6.51 28.34 -4.89
N LYS A 556 -6.29 29.05 -3.77
CA LYS A 556 -6.61 30.47 -3.63
C LYS A 556 -5.71 31.32 -4.51
N LYS A 557 -4.40 31.09 -4.48
CA LYS A 557 -3.41 31.75 -5.35
C LYS A 557 -3.69 31.50 -6.84
N LEU A 558 -4.14 30.29 -7.19
CA LEU A 558 -4.38 29.86 -8.57
C LEU A 558 -5.82 30.14 -9.05
N GLY A 559 -6.68 30.68 -8.19
CA GLY A 559 -8.01 31.19 -8.56
C GLY A 559 -9.12 30.14 -8.72
N PHE A 560 -9.02 28.96 -8.11
CA PHE A 560 -10.07 27.91 -8.19
C PHE A 560 -10.53 27.37 -6.82
N HIS A 561 -10.20 28.07 -5.73
CA HIS A 561 -10.59 27.66 -4.36
C HIS A 561 -12.11 27.60 -4.12
N ASN A 562 -12.90 28.45 -4.79
CA ASN A 562 -14.36 28.45 -4.65
C ASN A 562 -14.98 27.17 -5.23
N GLU A 563 -14.46 26.71 -6.37
CA GLU A 563 -14.85 25.46 -7.00
C GLU A 563 -14.33 24.27 -6.20
N LEU A 564 -13.07 24.31 -5.75
CA LEU A 564 -12.46 23.24 -4.94
C LEU A 564 -13.28 22.95 -3.68
N CYS A 565 -13.71 24.01 -2.99
CA CYS A 565 -14.45 23.94 -1.73
C CYS A 565 -15.95 24.21 -1.88
N LYS A 566 -16.54 24.01 -3.08
CA LYS A 566 -17.96 24.29 -3.35
C LYS A 566 -18.92 23.67 -2.33
N ASN A 567 -18.64 22.43 -1.92
CA ASN A 567 -19.43 21.68 -0.93
C ASN A 567 -18.69 21.46 0.40
N ILE A 568 -17.58 22.17 0.63
CA ILE A 568 -16.68 21.95 1.77
C ILE A 568 -16.55 23.26 2.52
N LYS A 569 -16.96 23.28 3.78
CA LYS A 569 -16.76 24.47 4.63
C LYS A 569 -15.26 24.71 4.82
N VAL A 570 -14.87 25.97 4.85
CA VAL A 570 -13.49 26.39 5.16
C VAL A 570 -13.51 27.22 6.44
N VAL A 571 -12.68 26.86 7.41
CA VAL A 571 -12.51 27.58 8.67
C VAL A 571 -11.06 28.00 8.78
N GLN A 572 -10.78 29.31 8.82
CA GLN A 572 -9.41 29.84 8.92
C GLN A 572 -8.45 29.28 7.86
N ASN A 573 -8.89 29.23 6.59
CA ASN A 573 -8.19 28.61 5.45
C ASN A 573 -8.06 27.07 5.50
N GLU A 574 -8.59 26.39 6.52
CA GLU A 574 -8.58 24.93 6.61
C GLU A 574 -9.92 24.35 6.12
N PRO A 575 -9.93 23.58 5.00
CA PRO A 575 -11.09 22.78 4.61
C PRO A 575 -11.53 21.80 5.70
N VAL A 576 -12.82 21.72 6.00
CA VAL A 576 -13.37 20.81 7.01
C VAL A 576 -13.31 19.36 6.51
N ILE A 577 -12.45 18.56 7.13
CA ILE A 577 -12.20 17.15 6.78
C ILE A 577 -13.50 16.33 6.67
N GLU A 578 -14.42 16.47 7.61
CA GLU A 578 -15.65 15.68 7.57
C GLU A 578 -16.54 16.00 6.35
N ASP A 579 -16.53 17.25 5.89
CA ASP A 579 -17.29 17.63 4.68
C ASP A 579 -16.67 17.01 3.42
N ILE A 580 -15.34 16.86 3.40
CA ILE A 580 -14.63 16.14 2.35
C ILE A 580 -15.02 14.66 2.37
N LEU A 581 -15.05 14.01 3.54
CA LEU A 581 -15.51 12.63 3.64
C LEU A 581 -16.98 12.49 3.19
N ARG A 582 -17.85 13.45 3.55
CA ARG A 582 -19.24 13.46 3.04
C ARG A 582 -19.31 13.65 1.52
N GLU A 583 -18.38 14.39 0.91
CA GLU A 583 -18.29 14.50 -0.56
C GLU A 583 -17.82 13.18 -1.19
N ILE A 584 -16.87 12.46 -0.57
CA ILE A 584 -16.48 11.09 -0.93
C ILE A 584 -17.69 10.15 -0.83
N ASN A 585 -18.45 10.22 0.27
CA ASN A 585 -19.62 9.37 0.50
C ASN A 585 -20.73 9.59 -0.53
N ARG A 586 -20.82 10.77 -1.17
CA ARG A 586 -21.81 11.03 -2.23
C ARG A 586 -21.36 10.60 -3.63
N SER A 587 -20.08 10.25 -3.81
CA SER A 587 -19.48 10.11 -5.15
C SER A 587 -18.84 8.74 -5.42
N CYS A 588 -18.32 8.05 -4.41
CA CYS A 588 -17.58 6.79 -4.58
C CYS A 588 -18.46 5.52 -4.44
N TRP A 589 -19.45 5.35 -5.33
CA TRP A 589 -20.43 4.25 -5.29
C TRP A 589 -19.87 2.88 -5.66
N THR A 590 -18.97 2.83 -6.63
CA THR A 590 -18.33 1.62 -7.17
C THR A 590 -17.68 0.73 -6.13
N ILE A 591 -17.17 1.32 -5.04
CA ILE A 591 -16.53 0.60 -3.95
C ILE A 591 -17.31 0.77 -2.65
N GLY A 592 -18.51 1.34 -2.66
CA GLY A 592 -19.32 1.51 -1.45
C GLY A 592 -18.60 2.28 -0.34
N TYR A 593 -17.84 3.33 -0.67
CA TYR A 593 -17.39 4.30 0.36
C TYR A 593 -18.58 5.15 0.85
N THR A 594 -19.72 5.06 0.16
CA THR A 594 -20.94 5.81 0.43
C THR A 594 -21.55 5.52 1.79
N GLY A 595 -21.40 4.29 2.31
CA GLY A 595 -21.90 3.93 3.64
C GLY A 595 -21.01 4.37 4.82
N CYS A 596 -19.80 4.88 4.56
CA CYS A 596 -18.77 5.12 5.58
C CYS A 596 -18.72 6.58 6.05
N SER A 597 -19.76 7.04 6.77
CA SER A 597 -19.83 8.42 7.24
C SER A 597 -18.84 8.73 8.38
N PRO A 598 -18.44 10.00 8.59
CA PRO A 598 -17.60 10.39 9.73
C PRO A 598 -18.14 9.88 11.07
N GLU A 599 -19.46 9.94 11.28
CA GLU A 599 -20.12 9.54 12.52
C GLU A 599 -19.98 8.04 12.77
N ARG A 600 -20.22 7.21 11.75
CA ARG A 600 -20.07 5.74 11.88
C ARG A 600 -18.63 5.36 12.18
N LEU A 601 -17.66 5.96 11.50
CA LEU A 601 -16.25 5.67 11.71
C LEU A 601 -15.77 6.07 13.12
N LYS A 602 -16.21 7.23 13.62
CA LYS A 602 -15.92 7.65 15.00
C LYS A 602 -16.56 6.73 16.03
N LEU A 603 -17.83 6.33 15.80
CA LEU A 603 -18.53 5.39 16.66
C LEU A 603 -17.77 4.06 16.80
N HIS A 604 -17.18 3.56 15.70
CA HIS A 604 -16.35 2.35 15.74
C HIS A 604 -15.08 2.55 16.59
N MET A 605 -14.42 3.70 16.49
CA MET A 605 -13.21 4.01 17.27
C MET A 605 -13.49 4.15 18.77
N GLU A 606 -14.66 4.67 19.13
CA GLU A 606 -15.12 4.79 20.53
C GLU A 606 -15.50 3.42 21.13
N ASN A 607 -15.96 2.48 20.29
CA ASN A 607 -16.53 1.19 20.72
C ASN A 607 -15.72 -0.02 20.22
N LYS A 608 -14.40 0.10 20.04
CA LYS A 608 -13.55 -1.01 19.52
C LYS A 608 -13.71 -2.31 20.32
N HIS A 609 -13.91 -2.20 21.63
CA HIS A 609 -14.11 -3.31 22.55
C HIS A 609 -15.31 -4.22 22.21
N THR A 610 -16.29 -3.75 21.42
CA THR A 610 -17.46 -4.57 21.04
C THR A 610 -17.17 -5.51 19.87
N PHE A 611 -16.05 -5.32 19.15
CA PHE A 611 -15.73 -6.10 17.96
C PHE A 611 -14.92 -7.35 18.29
N ASN A 612 -15.36 -8.49 17.77
CA ASN A 612 -14.66 -9.75 17.94
C ASN A 612 -13.28 -9.73 17.25
N PRO A 613 -12.18 -10.11 17.93
CA PRO A 613 -10.82 -10.04 17.35
C PRO A 613 -10.53 -11.11 16.28
N THR A 614 -11.47 -12.00 15.98
CA THR A 614 -11.35 -12.98 14.88
C THR A 614 -12.25 -12.60 13.71
N THR A 615 -13.55 -12.40 13.94
CA THR A 615 -14.51 -12.10 12.87
C THR A 615 -14.57 -10.62 12.52
N MET A 616 -14.05 -9.75 13.39
CA MET A 616 -14.20 -8.30 13.37
C MET A 616 -15.65 -7.82 13.41
N ARG A 617 -16.63 -8.67 13.72
CA ARG A 617 -18.05 -8.27 13.82
C ARG A 617 -18.35 -7.83 15.25
N ALA A 618 -19.16 -6.78 15.40
CA ALA A 618 -19.71 -6.41 16.69
C ALA A 618 -20.99 -7.22 16.97
N ASP A 619 -20.98 -8.01 18.04
CA ASP A 619 -22.10 -8.86 18.42
C ASP A 619 -23.14 -8.10 19.28
N ASP A 620 -22.71 -7.02 19.94
CA ASP A 620 -23.52 -6.16 20.79
C ASP A 620 -23.07 -4.69 20.71
N GLY A 621 -23.66 -3.84 21.57
CA GLY A 621 -23.33 -2.42 21.68
C GLY A 621 -23.82 -1.55 20.52
N PRO A 622 -23.37 -0.27 20.48
CA PRO A 622 -23.81 0.70 19.47
C PRO A 622 -23.45 0.33 18.03
N CYS A 623 -22.42 -0.49 17.84
CA CYS A 623 -21.93 -0.94 16.54
C CYS A 623 -22.51 -2.30 16.12
N LYS A 624 -23.46 -2.87 16.87
CA LYS A 624 -23.98 -4.23 16.65
C LYS A 624 -24.33 -4.48 15.17
N GLY A 625 -23.77 -5.55 14.62
CA GLY A 625 -23.95 -5.98 13.23
C GLY A 625 -22.84 -5.53 12.29
N ASP A 626 -22.21 -4.38 12.56
CA ASP A 626 -21.14 -3.84 11.72
C ASP A 626 -19.85 -4.66 11.87
N TYR A 627 -19.06 -4.67 10.80
CA TYR A 627 -17.66 -5.12 10.85
C TYR A 627 -16.73 -3.93 11.13
N TYR A 628 -15.67 -4.16 11.90
CA TYR A 628 -14.75 -3.11 12.31
C TYR A 628 -14.16 -2.37 11.12
N GLY A 629 -14.29 -1.04 11.17
CA GLY A 629 -13.94 -0.13 10.08
C GLY A 629 -14.72 -0.28 8.77
N LEU A 630 -15.90 -0.91 8.75
CA LEU A 630 -16.78 -0.97 7.56
C LEU A 630 -16.03 -1.36 6.25
N PRO A 631 -15.36 -2.52 6.22
CA PRO A 631 -14.50 -2.90 5.10
C PRO A 631 -15.27 -2.85 3.78
N TRP A 632 -14.75 -2.12 2.81
CA TRP A 632 -15.52 -1.79 1.62
C TRP A 632 -15.63 -2.97 0.63
N PRO A 633 -16.76 -3.20 -0.06
CA PRO A 633 -17.91 -2.31 -0.15
C PRO A 633 -18.75 -2.19 1.12
N CYS A 634 -19.09 -0.94 1.48
CA CYS A 634 -20.14 -0.62 2.43
C CYS A 634 -21.30 0.02 1.65
N TRP A 635 -22.21 -0.83 1.16
CA TRP A 635 -23.20 -0.42 0.18
C TRP A 635 -24.21 0.63 0.66
N GLY A 636 -24.66 1.46 -0.27
CA GLY A 636 -25.77 2.39 -0.02
C GLY A 636 -25.38 3.64 0.76
N THR A 637 -26.37 4.34 1.30
CA THR A 637 -26.14 5.52 2.13
C THR A 637 -25.80 5.11 3.57
N PRO A 638 -25.24 6.01 4.40
CA PRO A 638 -24.97 5.70 5.81
C PRO A 638 -26.22 5.25 6.59
N GLU A 639 -27.40 5.74 6.23
CA GLU A 639 -28.68 5.40 6.85
C GLU A 639 -29.11 3.97 6.55
N MET A 640 -28.68 3.40 5.41
CA MET A 640 -28.92 2.00 5.09
C MET A 640 -28.15 1.04 6.01
N LYS A 641 -27.11 1.54 6.72
CA LYS A 641 -26.33 0.79 7.71
C LYS A 641 -25.83 -0.56 7.21
N HIS A 642 -25.37 -0.63 5.97
CA HIS A 642 -24.68 -1.83 5.50
C HIS A 642 -23.44 -2.09 6.39
N PRO A 643 -23.18 -3.33 6.82
CA PRO A 643 -22.16 -3.63 7.83
C PRO A 643 -20.72 -3.59 7.31
N GLY A 644 -20.57 -3.52 5.98
CA GLY A 644 -19.31 -3.72 5.27
C GLY A 644 -19.15 -5.18 4.82
N THR A 645 -18.26 -5.40 3.86
CA THR A 645 -17.96 -6.71 3.26
C THR A 645 -16.58 -7.16 3.72
N PRO A 646 -16.44 -7.94 4.81
CA PRO A 646 -15.14 -8.34 5.34
C PRO A 646 -14.40 -9.34 4.43
N ILE A 647 -15.14 -10.21 3.73
CA ILE A 647 -14.61 -11.20 2.80
C ILE A 647 -15.23 -10.92 1.43
N LEU A 648 -14.41 -10.48 0.48
CA LEU A 648 -14.83 -10.34 -0.90
C LEU A 648 -15.15 -11.73 -1.48
N TYR A 649 -16.19 -11.79 -2.28
CA TYR A 649 -16.62 -12.96 -3.04
C TYR A 649 -17.23 -14.11 -2.22
N ASP A 650 -17.59 -13.86 -0.96
CA ASP A 650 -18.34 -14.80 -0.11
C ASP A 650 -19.82 -14.84 -0.51
N THR A 651 -20.21 -15.95 -1.14
CA THR A 651 -21.59 -16.20 -1.57
C THR A 651 -22.44 -16.88 -0.49
N SER A 652 -21.84 -17.32 0.62
CA SER A 652 -22.59 -17.95 1.73
C SER A 652 -23.42 -16.95 2.54
N LYS A 653 -23.13 -15.65 2.38
CA LYS A 653 -23.84 -14.53 3.00
C LYS A 653 -24.69 -13.78 1.97
N SER A 654 -25.77 -13.17 2.46
CA SER A 654 -26.56 -12.25 1.67
C SER A 654 -25.80 -10.95 1.48
N ILE A 655 -26.12 -10.21 0.41
CA ILE A 655 -25.46 -8.94 0.12
C ILE A 655 -25.68 -7.95 1.26
N ALA A 656 -26.87 -7.90 1.85
CA ALA A 656 -27.20 -7.02 2.98
C ALA A 656 -26.34 -7.28 4.23
N GLU A 657 -25.84 -8.51 4.42
CA GLU A 657 -24.99 -8.91 5.55
C GLU A 657 -23.48 -8.91 5.20
N GLY A 658 -23.11 -8.27 4.09
CA GLY A 658 -21.72 -8.16 3.64
C GLY A 658 -21.23 -9.35 2.80
N GLY A 659 -22.13 -10.15 2.22
CA GLY A 659 -21.80 -11.12 1.16
C GLY A 659 -21.51 -10.43 -0.17
N LEU A 660 -20.82 -11.13 -1.08
CA LEU A 660 -20.47 -10.57 -2.38
C LEU A 660 -20.21 -11.64 -3.45
N PRO A 661 -20.62 -11.48 -4.72
CA PRO A 661 -20.22 -12.33 -5.83
C PRO A 661 -19.07 -11.72 -6.64
N PHE A 662 -18.57 -12.43 -7.67
CA PHE A 662 -17.63 -11.83 -8.62
C PHE A 662 -18.34 -10.84 -9.55
N ARG A 663 -17.59 -9.84 -10.04
CA ARG A 663 -18.14 -8.69 -10.74
C ARG A 663 -18.35 -8.91 -12.24
N ALA A 664 -19.50 -8.50 -12.78
CA ALA A 664 -19.84 -8.58 -14.21
C ALA A 664 -19.32 -7.39 -15.04
N ASN A 665 -18.02 -7.08 -14.94
CA ASN A 665 -17.45 -5.84 -15.49
C ASN A 665 -17.03 -5.90 -16.97
N TRP A 666 -17.01 -7.08 -17.60
CA TRP A 666 -16.48 -7.30 -18.96
C TRP A 666 -17.51 -7.84 -19.94
N GLY A 667 -18.78 -7.48 -19.73
CA GLY A 667 -19.91 -8.02 -20.47
C GLY A 667 -20.38 -9.36 -19.92
N VAL A 668 -21.35 -9.96 -20.63
CA VAL A 668 -22.03 -11.19 -20.22
C VAL A 668 -21.54 -12.43 -20.96
N GLU A 669 -20.79 -12.26 -22.05
CA GLU A 669 -20.33 -13.32 -22.94
C GLU A 669 -19.01 -12.93 -23.60
N HIS A 670 -18.14 -13.91 -23.85
CA HIS A 670 -16.96 -13.76 -24.70
C HIS A 670 -16.71 -15.06 -25.49
N ASN A 671 -16.59 -14.94 -26.82
CA ASN A 671 -16.37 -16.04 -27.77
C ASN A 671 -17.43 -17.17 -27.64
N GLY A 672 -18.71 -16.81 -27.51
CA GLY A 672 -19.81 -17.77 -27.38
C GLY A 672 -19.91 -18.44 -26.01
N VAL A 673 -19.09 -18.04 -25.04
CA VAL A 673 -19.08 -18.59 -23.68
C VAL A 673 -19.54 -17.52 -22.69
N SER A 674 -20.55 -17.87 -21.89
CA SER A 674 -21.06 -16.99 -20.84
C SER A 674 -19.97 -16.62 -19.83
N LEU A 675 -19.91 -15.33 -19.48
CA LEU A 675 -19.11 -14.78 -18.40
C LEU A 675 -19.89 -14.74 -17.08
N LEU A 676 -21.18 -15.03 -17.10
CA LEU A 676 -22.03 -15.03 -15.92
C LEU A 676 -21.81 -16.29 -15.07
N ALA A 677 -22.00 -16.16 -13.76
CA ALA A 677 -21.90 -17.30 -12.84
C ALA A 677 -22.89 -18.41 -13.25
N ALA A 678 -22.53 -19.66 -12.97
CA ALA A 678 -23.42 -20.79 -13.27
C ALA A 678 -24.69 -20.77 -12.41
N ASP A 679 -25.70 -21.50 -12.85
CA ASP A 679 -26.95 -21.69 -12.11
C ASP A 679 -26.67 -22.26 -10.70
N GLY A 680 -27.37 -21.73 -9.71
CA GLY A 680 -27.16 -22.01 -8.29
C GLY A 680 -25.95 -21.31 -7.66
N SER A 681 -25.13 -20.58 -8.43
CA SER A 681 -23.95 -19.86 -7.93
C SER A 681 -24.26 -18.40 -7.61
N THR A 682 -25.17 -18.17 -6.66
CA THR A 682 -25.61 -16.84 -6.24
C THR A 682 -25.42 -16.64 -4.74
N ASN A 683 -25.49 -15.39 -4.29
CA ASN A 683 -25.47 -15.07 -2.87
C ASN A 683 -26.72 -15.60 -2.17
N LYS A 684 -26.59 -15.90 -0.88
CA LYS A 684 -27.74 -16.23 -0.03
C LYS A 684 -28.84 -15.15 -0.15
N ASP A 685 -30.09 -15.59 -0.22
CA ASP A 685 -31.29 -14.75 -0.35
C ASP A 685 -31.44 -14.00 -1.70
N SER A 686 -30.59 -14.28 -2.69
CA SER A 686 -30.75 -13.76 -4.06
C SER A 686 -32.05 -14.27 -4.69
N GLN A 687 -32.87 -13.36 -5.21
CA GLN A 687 -34.09 -13.71 -5.97
C GLN A 687 -33.79 -14.19 -7.41
N LEU A 688 -32.57 -13.99 -7.87
CA LEU A 688 -32.05 -14.59 -9.10
C LEU A 688 -31.23 -15.84 -8.73
N ASP A 689 -31.45 -16.93 -9.45
CA ASP A 689 -30.81 -18.23 -9.23
C ASP A 689 -29.63 -18.49 -10.19
N THR A 690 -29.38 -17.59 -11.14
CA THR A 690 -28.27 -17.66 -12.10
C THR A 690 -27.38 -16.42 -12.02
N GLY A 691 -26.29 -16.39 -12.77
CA GLY A 691 -25.48 -15.18 -12.93
C GLY A 691 -26.23 -14.07 -13.68
N TYR A 692 -25.94 -12.82 -13.36
CA TYR A 692 -26.68 -11.65 -13.87
C TYR A 692 -25.74 -10.47 -14.17
N PRO A 693 -26.11 -9.58 -15.13
CA PRO A 693 -25.29 -8.42 -15.50
C PRO A 693 -25.26 -7.33 -14.41
N GLU A 694 -24.44 -6.30 -14.61
CA GLU A 694 -24.54 -5.06 -13.83
C GLU A 694 -25.97 -4.48 -13.90
N PHE A 695 -26.46 -3.93 -12.78
CA PHE A 695 -27.80 -3.36 -12.73
C PHE A 695 -27.82 -1.93 -13.27
N ASP A 696 -28.73 -1.69 -14.21
CA ASP A 696 -29.08 -0.37 -14.72
C ASP A 696 -30.60 -0.14 -14.72
N HIS A 697 -31.03 1.07 -15.07
CA HIS A 697 -32.44 1.41 -15.11
C HIS A 697 -33.25 0.50 -16.05
N ILE A 698 -32.65 -0.01 -17.13
CA ILE A 698 -33.32 -0.89 -18.09
C ILE A 698 -33.56 -2.26 -17.45
N PHE A 699 -32.53 -2.82 -16.82
CA PHE A 699 -32.63 -4.14 -16.20
C PHE A 699 -33.58 -4.12 -15.00
N LEU A 700 -33.56 -3.06 -14.18
CA LEU A 700 -34.56 -2.89 -13.10
C LEU A 700 -35.99 -2.84 -13.63
N LYS A 701 -36.24 -2.13 -14.75
CA LYS A 701 -37.56 -2.06 -15.38
C LYS A 701 -38.02 -3.43 -15.89
N LYS A 702 -37.11 -4.19 -16.50
CA LYS A 702 -37.40 -5.57 -16.98
C LYS A 702 -37.79 -6.52 -15.85
N LEU A 703 -37.18 -6.36 -14.67
CA LEU A 703 -37.50 -7.16 -13.49
C LEU A 703 -38.75 -6.68 -12.74
N GLY A 704 -39.32 -5.52 -13.10
CA GLY A 704 -40.42 -4.89 -12.39
C GLY A 704 -40.01 -4.13 -11.11
N TRP A 705 -38.74 -4.23 -10.70
CA TRP A 705 -38.21 -3.62 -9.47
C TRP A 705 -38.09 -2.09 -9.54
N TRP A 706 -38.17 -1.51 -10.74
CA TRP A 706 -38.20 -0.05 -10.93
C TRP A 706 -39.32 0.66 -10.16
N ALA A 707 -40.45 -0.01 -9.95
CA ALA A 707 -41.60 0.54 -9.23
C ALA A 707 -41.33 0.72 -7.71
N GLU A 708 -40.26 0.12 -7.17
CA GLU A 708 -39.86 0.21 -5.76
C GLU A 708 -38.95 1.42 -5.47
N LEU A 709 -38.53 2.14 -6.51
CA LEU A 709 -37.89 3.43 -6.40
C LEU A 709 -38.94 4.50 -6.09
N THR A 710 -38.62 5.42 -5.19
CA THR A 710 -39.41 6.63 -4.97
C THR A 710 -39.41 7.52 -6.23
N PRO A 711 -40.40 8.41 -6.42
CA PRO A 711 -40.42 9.31 -7.58
C PRO A 711 -39.13 10.14 -7.75
N GLN A 712 -38.51 10.53 -6.64
CA GLN A 712 -37.24 11.26 -6.65
C GLN A 712 -36.07 10.37 -7.09
N GLU A 713 -35.98 9.14 -6.59
CA GLU A 713 -34.96 8.18 -7.03
C GLU A 713 -35.15 7.82 -8.51
N GLN A 714 -36.38 7.61 -8.98
CA GLN A 714 -36.65 7.36 -10.40
C GLN A 714 -36.14 8.50 -11.29
N ALA A 715 -36.41 9.75 -10.91
CA ALA A 715 -35.94 10.92 -11.66
C ALA A 715 -34.41 11.01 -11.72
N LEU A 716 -33.71 10.58 -10.67
CA LEU A 716 -32.25 10.60 -10.61
C LEU A 716 -31.60 9.36 -11.24
N ALA A 717 -32.28 8.22 -11.25
CA ALA A 717 -31.76 6.95 -11.76
C ALA A 717 -32.06 6.72 -13.26
N GLU A 718 -33.03 7.44 -13.83
CA GLU A 718 -33.41 7.30 -15.25
C GLU A 718 -32.21 7.56 -16.16
N GLY A 719 -31.96 6.66 -17.13
CA GLY A 719 -30.81 6.76 -18.01
C GLY A 719 -29.46 6.37 -17.37
N LYS A 720 -29.45 5.97 -16.09
CA LYS A 720 -28.22 5.67 -15.33
C LYS A 720 -28.10 4.19 -14.98
N ASN A 721 -26.94 3.85 -14.41
CA ASN A 721 -26.65 2.56 -13.81
C ASN A 721 -26.33 2.70 -12.32
N TRP A 722 -26.18 1.57 -11.63
CA TRP A 722 -25.91 1.51 -10.18
C TRP A 722 -24.76 2.40 -9.69
N LYS A 723 -23.74 2.65 -10.52
CA LYS A 723 -22.55 3.46 -10.16
C LYS A 723 -22.70 4.95 -10.49
N THR A 724 -23.72 5.36 -11.23
CA THR A 724 -23.93 6.78 -11.61
C THR A 724 -25.26 7.33 -11.11
N ASP A 725 -26.13 6.47 -10.58
CA ASP A 725 -27.31 6.87 -9.81
C ASP A 725 -26.89 7.52 -8.48
N ALA A 726 -26.97 8.86 -8.45
CA ALA A 726 -26.60 9.65 -7.28
C ALA A 726 -27.60 9.56 -6.13
N SER A 727 -28.80 8.99 -6.33
CA SER A 727 -29.74 8.79 -5.22
C SER A 727 -29.42 7.53 -4.41
N GLY A 728 -28.62 6.60 -4.96
CA GLY A 728 -28.39 5.28 -4.38
C GLY A 728 -29.60 4.34 -4.44
N GLY A 729 -30.65 4.72 -5.18
CA GLY A 729 -31.92 4.00 -5.21
C GLY A 729 -31.79 2.64 -5.89
N ILE A 730 -31.04 2.57 -7.00
CA ILE A 730 -30.74 1.30 -7.67
C ILE A 730 -30.07 0.32 -6.69
N ILE A 731 -29.06 0.78 -5.94
CA ILE A 731 -28.34 -0.06 -4.97
C ILE A 731 -29.28 -0.52 -3.87
N ARG A 732 -30.11 0.38 -3.32
CA ARG A 732 -31.07 0.06 -2.27
C ARG A 732 -32.03 -1.05 -2.69
N VAL A 733 -32.65 -0.92 -3.87
CA VAL A 733 -33.60 -1.89 -4.39
C VAL A 733 -32.90 -3.22 -4.70
N VAL A 734 -31.78 -3.20 -5.41
CA VAL A 734 -31.06 -4.41 -5.81
C VAL A 734 -30.61 -5.25 -4.60
N ILE A 735 -30.14 -4.60 -3.53
CA ILE A 735 -29.75 -5.29 -2.30
C ILE A 735 -30.96 -5.89 -1.58
N ALA A 736 -32.12 -5.23 -1.61
CA ALA A 736 -33.36 -5.76 -1.04
C ALA A 736 -33.81 -7.06 -1.72
N HIS A 737 -33.46 -7.26 -3.00
CA HIS A 737 -33.67 -8.52 -3.73
C HIS A 737 -32.49 -9.51 -3.61
N GLY A 738 -31.58 -9.29 -2.66
CA GLY A 738 -30.43 -10.17 -2.40
C GLY A 738 -29.38 -10.18 -3.51
N CYS A 739 -29.43 -9.21 -4.43
CA CYS A 739 -28.55 -9.16 -5.60
C CYS A 739 -27.42 -8.13 -5.41
N ALA A 740 -26.30 -8.35 -6.09
CA ALA A 740 -25.17 -7.41 -6.08
C ALA A 740 -25.36 -6.35 -7.17
N PRO A 741 -25.24 -5.03 -6.86
CA PRO A 741 -25.43 -3.96 -7.85
C PRO A 741 -24.58 -4.10 -9.11
N PHE A 742 -23.36 -4.64 -8.97
CA PHE A 742 -22.43 -4.82 -10.07
C PHE A 742 -22.56 -6.14 -10.86
N GLY A 743 -23.60 -6.92 -10.57
CA GLY A 743 -23.82 -8.21 -11.20
C GLY A 743 -23.16 -9.41 -10.51
N ASN A 744 -23.32 -10.59 -11.09
CA ASN A 744 -22.75 -11.86 -10.63
C ASN A 744 -22.16 -12.64 -11.81
N ALA A 745 -20.83 -12.69 -11.86
CA ALA A 745 -20.07 -13.25 -12.96
C ALA A 745 -19.07 -14.33 -12.52
N ARG A 746 -18.29 -14.82 -13.49
CA ARG A 746 -17.14 -15.71 -13.27
C ARG A 746 -15.85 -14.90 -13.18
N ALA A 747 -14.95 -15.33 -12.30
CA ALA A 747 -13.58 -14.82 -12.25
C ALA A 747 -12.81 -15.21 -13.54
N ARG A 748 -12.02 -14.27 -14.07
CA ARG A 748 -11.32 -14.42 -15.35
C ARG A 748 -9.91 -14.97 -15.17
N CYS A 749 -9.73 -16.25 -15.48
CA CYS A 749 -8.41 -16.88 -15.61
C CYS A 749 -7.73 -16.45 -16.92
N ASN A 750 -8.52 -16.20 -17.97
CA ASN A 750 -8.10 -15.60 -19.23
C ASN A 750 -8.52 -14.11 -19.28
N VAL A 751 -7.54 -13.20 -19.33
CA VAL A 751 -7.73 -11.74 -19.41
C VAL A 751 -7.28 -11.24 -20.77
N TRP A 752 -8.11 -11.41 -21.79
CA TRP A 752 -7.81 -11.14 -23.20
C TRP A 752 -7.38 -9.70 -23.53
N ASN A 753 -7.61 -8.74 -22.62
CA ASN A 753 -7.21 -7.34 -22.79
C ASN A 753 -5.80 -7.03 -22.24
N PHE A 754 -5.07 -8.01 -21.73
CA PHE A 754 -3.68 -7.86 -21.28
C PHE A 754 -2.69 -8.42 -22.31
N PRO A 755 -1.41 -7.98 -22.26
CA PRO A 755 -0.39 -8.47 -23.19
C PRO A 755 -0.27 -10.01 -23.19
N ASP A 756 -0.36 -10.61 -22.01
CA ASP A 756 -0.42 -12.06 -21.82
C ASP A 756 -1.78 -12.44 -21.19
N PRO A 757 -2.74 -12.95 -21.99
CA PRO A 757 -4.07 -13.29 -21.48
C PRO A 757 -4.06 -14.35 -20.37
N VAL A 758 -3.18 -15.34 -20.48
CA VAL A 758 -2.76 -16.23 -19.38
C VAL A 758 -1.32 -15.85 -19.02
N PRO A 759 -0.94 -15.74 -17.73
CA PRO A 759 0.43 -15.38 -17.37
C PRO A 759 1.48 -16.31 -18.00
N VAL A 760 2.44 -15.72 -18.69
CA VAL A 760 3.58 -16.42 -19.33
C VAL A 760 4.86 -15.97 -18.64
N HIS A 761 5.80 -16.91 -18.43
CA HIS A 761 7.13 -16.55 -17.93
C HIS A 761 7.89 -15.74 -18.98
N ARG A 762 8.43 -14.60 -18.56
CA ARG A 762 9.37 -13.81 -19.34
C ARG A 762 10.55 -13.51 -18.44
N GLU A 763 11.74 -13.86 -18.91
CA GLU A 763 12.95 -13.74 -18.13
C GLU A 763 13.22 -12.26 -17.78
N PRO A 764 13.74 -11.94 -16.57
CA PRO A 764 14.11 -10.58 -16.19
C PRO A 764 14.91 -9.83 -17.26
N LEU A 765 14.72 -8.52 -17.35
CA LEU A 765 15.39 -7.69 -18.35
C LEU A 765 16.92 -7.75 -18.18
N ALA A 766 17.38 -7.75 -16.93
CA ALA A 766 18.76 -8.04 -16.56
C ALA A 766 18.80 -9.41 -15.86
N SER A 767 19.27 -10.44 -16.58
CA SER A 767 19.42 -11.81 -16.07
C SER A 767 20.82 -12.36 -16.33
N PRO A 768 21.42 -13.09 -15.36
CA PRO A 768 22.66 -13.79 -15.59
C PRO A 768 22.47 -15.10 -16.39
N ARG A 769 21.23 -15.59 -16.54
CA ARG A 769 20.88 -16.80 -17.32
C ARG A 769 20.50 -16.42 -18.75
N ARG A 770 21.51 -16.09 -19.56
CA ARG A 770 21.31 -15.69 -20.97
C ARG A 770 20.70 -16.77 -21.85
N ASP A 771 20.88 -18.03 -21.47
CA ASP A 771 20.19 -19.18 -22.06
C ASP A 771 18.66 -19.09 -21.87
N LEU A 772 18.20 -18.66 -20.69
CA LEU A 772 16.78 -18.49 -20.40
C LEU A 772 16.19 -17.25 -21.07
N VAL A 773 16.99 -16.22 -21.33
CA VAL A 773 16.54 -15.04 -22.10
C VAL A 773 16.13 -15.44 -23.53
N ALA A 774 16.89 -16.34 -24.16
CA ALA A 774 16.56 -16.85 -25.50
C ALA A 774 15.29 -17.73 -25.48
N ALA A 775 15.10 -18.53 -24.42
CA ALA A 775 13.93 -19.40 -24.28
C ALA A 775 12.65 -18.65 -23.87
N TYR A 776 12.77 -17.57 -23.09
CA TYR A 776 11.66 -16.83 -22.48
C TYR A 776 11.83 -15.31 -22.69
N PRO A 777 11.75 -14.83 -23.94
CA PRO A 777 11.98 -13.42 -24.26
C PRO A 777 10.93 -12.49 -23.64
N THR A 778 11.36 -11.26 -23.36
CA THR A 778 10.47 -10.19 -22.88
C THR A 778 9.57 -9.63 -23.99
N TYR A 779 8.80 -8.59 -23.67
CA TYR A 779 7.89 -7.90 -24.60
C TYR A 779 8.66 -7.11 -25.67
N ASP A 780 7.96 -6.73 -26.75
CA ASP A 780 8.47 -5.72 -27.69
C ASP A 780 8.43 -4.31 -27.07
N ASP A 781 9.32 -3.44 -27.55
CA ASP A 781 9.36 -2.03 -27.17
C ASP A 781 8.09 -1.30 -27.61
N LYS A 782 7.61 -0.34 -26.81
CA LYS A 782 6.42 0.47 -27.10
C LYS A 782 6.82 1.91 -27.36
N ALA A 783 6.43 2.46 -28.50
CA ALA A 783 6.73 3.85 -28.86
C ALA A 783 6.02 4.88 -27.95
N ASN A 784 4.82 4.55 -27.46
CA ASN A 784 4.07 5.37 -26.51
C ASN A 784 3.28 4.49 -25.55
N PHE A 785 3.57 4.62 -24.25
CA PHE A 785 2.87 3.94 -23.17
C PHE A 785 2.99 4.80 -21.91
N TRP A 786 1.86 5.22 -21.32
CA TRP A 786 1.84 6.20 -20.22
C TRP A 786 2.62 7.48 -20.54
N ARG A 787 2.39 7.98 -21.77
CA ARG A 787 2.98 9.20 -22.36
C ARG A 787 4.47 9.15 -22.70
N LEU A 788 5.11 7.98 -22.62
CA LEU A 788 6.55 7.83 -22.85
C LEU A 788 6.86 6.58 -23.69
N PRO A 789 7.99 6.56 -24.41
CA PRO A 789 8.52 5.32 -24.95
C PRO A 789 8.86 4.37 -23.81
N THR A 790 8.56 3.09 -23.96
CA THR A 790 8.85 2.07 -22.95
C THR A 790 9.59 0.89 -23.57
N LEU A 791 10.81 0.68 -23.11
CA LEU A 791 11.73 -0.31 -23.64
C LEU A 791 11.65 -1.66 -22.88
N TYR A 792 11.78 -2.76 -23.61
CA TYR A 792 11.79 -4.13 -23.12
C TYR A 792 12.87 -4.92 -23.86
N LYS A 793 12.58 -5.39 -25.08
CA LYS A 793 13.48 -6.22 -25.90
C LYS A 793 14.83 -5.56 -26.13
N SER A 794 14.87 -4.25 -26.37
CA SER A 794 16.14 -3.52 -26.54
C SER A 794 16.99 -3.51 -25.27
N VAL A 795 16.37 -3.42 -24.10
CA VAL A 795 17.06 -3.50 -22.80
C VAL A 795 17.57 -4.92 -22.56
N GLN A 796 16.74 -5.94 -22.79
CA GLN A 796 17.09 -7.35 -22.57
C GLN A 796 18.16 -7.87 -23.54
N ALA A 797 18.30 -7.25 -24.72
CA ALA A 797 19.31 -7.62 -25.71
C ALA A 797 20.75 -7.33 -25.26
N VAL A 798 20.96 -6.39 -24.33
CA VAL A 798 22.29 -6.04 -23.83
C VAL A 798 22.72 -7.03 -22.75
N ASP A 799 23.85 -7.70 -22.95
CA ASP A 799 24.41 -8.67 -22.01
C ASP A 799 25.35 -8.01 -21.00
N TYR A 800 24.85 -7.77 -19.80
CA TYR A 800 25.63 -7.26 -18.67
C TYR A 800 26.21 -8.36 -17.77
N SER A 801 25.88 -9.63 -18.02
CA SER A 801 26.14 -10.73 -17.07
C SER A 801 27.62 -11.06 -16.87
N LYS A 802 28.46 -10.75 -17.86
CA LYS A 802 29.91 -10.97 -17.77
C LYS A 802 30.60 -10.00 -16.80
N ASP A 803 30.18 -8.74 -16.81
CA ASP A 803 30.76 -7.68 -15.97
C ASP A 803 30.05 -7.58 -14.61
N PHE A 804 28.77 -7.93 -14.56
CA PHE A 804 27.90 -7.85 -13.40
C PHE A 804 27.21 -9.21 -13.16
N PRO A 805 27.92 -10.22 -12.65
CA PRO A 805 27.42 -11.60 -12.61
C PRO A 805 26.44 -11.88 -11.47
N MET A 806 26.37 -11.01 -10.46
CA MET A 806 25.53 -11.24 -9.28
C MET A 806 24.13 -10.67 -9.46
N ILE A 807 23.12 -11.37 -8.98
CA ILE A 807 21.76 -10.84 -8.89
C ILE A 807 21.68 -9.88 -7.69
N MET A 808 21.19 -8.67 -7.89
CA MET A 808 20.79 -7.79 -6.79
C MET A 808 19.28 -7.77 -6.60
N THR A 809 18.86 -7.82 -5.33
CA THR A 809 17.47 -7.69 -4.91
C THR A 809 17.35 -6.74 -3.72
N SER A 810 16.15 -6.20 -3.45
CA SER A 810 15.93 -5.30 -2.32
C SER A 810 14.72 -5.69 -1.47
N GLY A 811 14.69 -5.21 -0.24
CA GLY A 811 13.55 -5.39 0.67
C GLY A 811 13.50 -4.37 1.79
N ARG A 812 12.70 -4.70 2.80
CA ARG A 812 12.46 -3.84 3.96
C ARG A 812 13.19 -4.33 5.20
N LEU A 813 13.26 -3.42 6.17
CA LEU A 813 13.63 -3.69 7.55
C LEU A 813 12.44 -3.39 8.47
N VAL A 814 12.45 -3.96 9.69
CA VAL A 814 11.36 -3.73 10.64
C VAL A 814 11.43 -2.33 11.25
N GLU A 815 12.62 -1.76 11.30
CA GLU A 815 12.97 -0.50 11.93
C GLU A 815 12.52 0.70 11.07
N TYR A 816 12.48 0.54 9.75
CA TYR A 816 12.27 1.65 8.83
C TYR A 816 11.05 1.48 7.92
N GLU A 817 10.59 2.60 7.34
CA GLU A 817 9.44 2.66 6.46
C GLU A 817 9.65 3.68 5.34
N GLY A 818 9.08 3.43 4.15
CA GLY A 818 9.28 4.27 2.98
C GLY A 818 10.75 4.47 2.61
N GLY A 819 11.11 5.71 2.22
CA GLY A 819 12.50 6.16 2.05
C GLY A 819 13.25 6.45 3.36
N GLY A 820 12.60 6.18 4.49
CA GLY A 820 13.17 6.24 5.82
C GLY A 820 13.29 7.64 6.42
N GLU A 821 12.78 8.69 5.78
CA GLU A 821 12.90 10.08 6.27
C GLU A 821 12.44 10.25 7.72
N GLU A 822 11.21 9.84 7.99
CA GLU A 822 10.57 9.85 9.31
C GLU A 822 11.30 8.92 10.29
N THR A 823 11.51 7.66 9.88
CA THR A 823 11.99 6.62 10.78
C THR A 823 13.50 6.64 11.03
N ARG A 824 14.32 7.15 10.10
CA ARG A 824 15.77 7.35 10.29
C ARG A 824 16.09 8.62 11.07
N SER A 825 15.11 9.50 11.21
CA SER A 825 15.15 10.68 12.08
C SER A 825 14.61 10.38 13.48
N ASN A 826 14.09 9.17 13.72
CA ASN A 826 13.65 8.73 15.04
C ASN A 826 14.85 8.12 15.78
N PRO A 827 15.28 8.66 16.94
CA PRO A 827 16.49 8.20 17.62
C PRO A 827 16.40 6.74 18.10
N TRP A 828 15.22 6.24 18.48
CA TRP A 828 15.06 4.85 18.93
C TRP A 828 15.17 3.86 17.77
N LEU A 829 14.59 4.19 16.61
CA LEU A 829 14.70 3.33 15.42
C LEU A 829 16.12 3.40 14.83
N ALA A 830 16.72 4.58 14.84
CA ALA A 830 18.11 4.81 14.47
C ALA A 830 19.09 3.97 15.31
N GLU A 831 18.85 3.85 16.62
CA GLU A 831 19.65 3.01 17.51
C GLU A 831 19.60 1.52 17.10
N LEU A 832 18.44 1.04 16.67
CA LEU A 832 18.26 -0.37 16.27
C LEU A 832 18.98 -0.73 14.97
N GLN A 833 19.14 0.23 14.03
CA GLN A 833 19.83 -0.03 12.77
C GLN A 833 20.60 1.20 12.25
N GLN A 834 21.88 1.29 12.59
CA GLN A 834 22.67 2.50 12.32
C GLN A 834 23.29 2.59 10.92
N ASN A 835 23.48 1.46 10.23
CA ASN A 835 24.28 1.42 9.01
C ASN A 835 23.49 0.87 7.82
N MET A 836 23.69 1.46 6.64
CA MET A 836 23.31 0.85 5.37
C MET A 836 24.22 -0.36 5.10
N PHE A 837 23.64 -1.47 4.66
CA PHE A 837 24.39 -2.71 4.42
C PHE A 837 23.93 -3.48 3.19
N VAL A 838 24.78 -4.40 2.75
CA VAL A 838 24.50 -5.41 1.72
C VAL A 838 24.72 -6.80 2.30
N GLU A 839 23.72 -7.67 2.17
CA GLU A 839 23.84 -9.09 2.54
C GLU A 839 24.64 -9.83 1.46
N ILE A 840 25.72 -10.51 1.86
CA ILE A 840 26.63 -11.24 0.98
C ILE A 840 26.82 -12.67 1.51
N ASN A 841 26.76 -13.66 0.63
CA ASN A 841 27.03 -15.04 1.02
C ASN A 841 28.50 -15.21 1.48
N PRO A 842 28.80 -16.05 2.50
CA PRO A 842 30.18 -16.25 2.96
C PRO A 842 31.18 -16.66 1.87
N LYS A 843 30.74 -17.43 0.86
CA LYS A 843 31.62 -17.84 -0.25
C LYS A 843 31.95 -16.68 -1.18
N ASP A 844 30.96 -15.83 -1.49
CA ASP A 844 31.17 -14.64 -2.30
C ASP A 844 32.05 -13.63 -1.55
N ALA A 845 31.78 -13.42 -0.25
CA ALA A 845 32.59 -12.54 0.60
C ALA A 845 34.05 -13.00 0.69
N ALA A 846 34.31 -14.31 0.76
CA ALA A 846 35.66 -14.87 0.78
C ALA A 846 36.41 -14.61 -0.54
N GLN A 847 35.75 -14.71 -1.69
CA GLN A 847 36.34 -14.37 -3.00
C GLN A 847 36.71 -12.89 -3.09
N LEU A 848 35.94 -12.03 -2.42
CA LEU A 848 36.17 -10.58 -2.36
C LEU A 848 37.16 -10.15 -1.27
N ASN A 849 37.58 -11.09 -0.40
CA ASN A 849 38.30 -10.80 0.84
C ASN A 849 37.61 -9.73 1.70
N ALA A 850 36.27 -9.78 1.77
CA ALA A 850 35.44 -8.88 2.57
C ALA A 850 34.98 -9.57 3.86
N ARG A 851 35.01 -8.85 4.99
CA ARG A 851 34.52 -9.32 6.28
C ARG A 851 33.26 -8.56 6.68
N ILE A 852 32.54 -9.10 7.66
CA ILE A 852 31.42 -8.38 8.27
C ILE A 852 31.90 -7.02 8.79
N GLY A 853 31.17 -5.96 8.48
CA GLY A 853 31.52 -4.59 8.89
C GLY A 853 32.45 -3.84 7.93
N ASP A 854 33.11 -4.51 7.00
CA ASP A 854 33.92 -3.83 5.97
C ASP A 854 33.02 -3.05 5.02
N TYR A 855 33.50 -1.90 4.51
CA TYR A 855 32.85 -1.25 3.39
C TYR A 855 33.17 -1.97 2.07
N VAL A 856 32.15 -2.08 1.22
CA VAL A 856 32.23 -2.58 -0.15
C VAL A 856 31.55 -1.60 -1.10
N TRP A 857 31.91 -1.66 -2.37
CA TRP A 857 31.18 -1.03 -3.45
C TRP A 857 30.26 -2.06 -4.12
N VAL A 858 28.98 -1.75 -4.19
CA VAL A 858 28.02 -2.43 -5.07
C VAL A 858 27.94 -1.62 -6.35
N GLU A 859 28.42 -2.18 -7.45
CA GLU A 859 28.48 -1.52 -8.75
C GLU A 859 27.47 -2.15 -9.71
N THR A 860 26.77 -1.33 -10.50
CA THR A 860 25.69 -1.81 -11.38
C THR A 860 25.89 -1.35 -12.83
N PRO A 861 25.18 -1.96 -13.80
CA PRO A 861 25.27 -1.58 -15.22
C PRO A 861 24.99 -0.11 -15.54
N THR A 862 24.34 0.62 -14.63
CA THR A 862 24.08 2.06 -14.82
C THR A 862 25.30 2.93 -14.57
N GLY A 863 26.42 2.35 -14.12
CA GLY A 863 27.63 3.06 -13.69
C GLY A 863 27.57 3.57 -12.24
N ALA A 864 26.48 3.28 -11.51
CA ALA A 864 26.38 3.61 -10.11
C ALA A 864 27.38 2.79 -9.27
N ARG A 865 28.02 3.45 -8.29
CA ARG A 865 28.91 2.82 -7.31
C ARG A 865 28.41 3.15 -5.92
N MET A 866 27.82 2.17 -5.25
CA MET A 866 27.11 2.35 -3.98
C MET A 866 27.96 1.86 -2.81
N LYS A 867 28.32 2.74 -1.87
CA LYS A 867 29.15 2.37 -0.70
C LYS A 867 28.28 1.83 0.42
N MET A 868 28.49 0.58 0.81
CA MET A 868 27.66 -0.09 1.83
C MET A 868 28.51 -0.98 2.72
N MET A 869 28.04 -1.22 3.95
CA MET A 869 28.69 -2.15 4.87
C MET A 869 28.36 -3.60 4.48
N ALA A 870 29.35 -4.49 4.48
CA ALA A 870 29.13 -5.91 4.22
C ALA A 870 28.49 -6.59 5.44
N MET A 871 27.35 -7.26 5.21
CA MET A 871 26.73 -8.19 6.14
C MET A 871 26.90 -9.61 5.60
N VAL A 872 27.93 -10.31 6.06
CA VAL A 872 28.23 -11.68 5.60
C VAL A 872 27.28 -12.69 6.27
N THR A 873 26.46 -13.40 5.48
CA THR A 873 25.37 -14.25 5.98
C THR A 873 24.93 -15.34 5.01
N GLU A 874 24.59 -16.54 5.49
CA GLU A 874 24.04 -17.65 4.67
C GLU A 874 22.55 -17.45 4.31
N ARG A 875 21.92 -16.36 4.79
CA ARG A 875 20.53 -16.03 4.46
C ARG A 875 20.34 -15.79 2.96
N VAL A 876 21.35 -15.26 2.27
CA VAL A 876 21.38 -15.10 0.79
C VAL A 876 22.15 -16.26 0.13
N PRO A 877 21.74 -16.75 -1.05
CA PRO A 877 22.49 -17.76 -1.78
C PRO A 877 23.74 -17.16 -2.46
N ILE A 878 24.64 -18.02 -2.92
CA ILE A 878 25.80 -17.64 -3.73
C ILE A 878 25.33 -16.90 -4.99
N GLY A 879 26.02 -15.83 -5.37
CA GLY A 879 25.73 -15.04 -6.56
C GLY A 879 24.52 -14.11 -6.43
N LEU A 880 23.98 -13.93 -5.23
CA LEU A 880 22.87 -13.00 -4.97
C LEU A 880 23.18 -12.12 -3.76
N VAL A 881 22.96 -10.82 -3.92
CA VAL A 881 23.04 -9.84 -2.84
C VAL A 881 21.68 -9.20 -2.55
N TRP A 882 21.47 -8.83 -1.30
CA TRP A 882 20.25 -8.15 -0.88
C TRP A 882 20.55 -6.87 -0.11
N MET A 883 19.76 -5.83 -0.34
CA MET A 883 19.92 -4.52 0.29
C MET A 883 18.57 -3.96 0.78
N PRO A 884 18.52 -3.28 1.94
CA PRO A 884 17.35 -2.54 2.37
C PRO A 884 17.23 -1.21 1.61
N PHE A 885 16.04 -0.85 1.11
CA PHE A 885 15.90 0.39 0.32
C PHE A 885 15.60 1.66 1.16
N HIS A 886 15.61 1.55 2.49
CA HIS A 886 15.19 2.62 3.41
C HIS A 886 16.23 3.74 3.60
N PHE A 887 17.44 3.58 3.07
CA PHE A 887 18.54 4.50 3.34
C PHE A 887 18.64 5.60 2.28
N GLY A 888 19.23 6.72 2.69
CA GLY A 888 19.46 7.89 1.86
C GLY A 888 20.31 8.90 2.62
N GLY A 889 20.82 9.89 1.89
CA GLY A 889 21.72 10.91 2.45
C GLY A 889 23.19 10.68 2.11
N TRP A 890 23.58 9.54 1.54
CA TRP A 890 24.84 9.42 0.79
C TRP A 890 24.58 9.38 -0.72
N TRP A 891 25.59 9.80 -1.49
CA TRP A 891 25.58 9.78 -2.95
C TRP A 891 26.90 9.21 -3.48
N MET A 892 26.87 7.95 -3.88
CA MET A 892 28.04 7.22 -4.38
C MET A 892 29.26 7.34 -3.45
N GLY A 893 29.01 7.20 -2.14
CA GLY A 893 30.01 7.30 -1.08
C GLY A 893 30.32 8.70 -0.55
N GLU A 894 29.74 9.76 -1.10
CA GLU A 894 29.77 11.11 -0.52
C GLU A 894 28.62 11.30 0.47
N ASP A 895 28.90 11.80 1.69
CA ASP A 895 27.84 12.20 2.63
C ASP A 895 27.24 13.56 2.20
N LEU A 896 25.92 13.59 2.01
CA LEU A 896 25.17 14.78 1.59
C LEU A 896 24.71 15.66 2.76
N GLU A 897 25.12 15.40 4.00
CA GLU A 897 24.69 16.17 5.19
C GLU A 897 24.68 17.69 4.98
N ARG A 898 25.73 18.25 4.36
CA ARG A 898 25.84 19.70 4.07
C ARG A 898 24.76 20.27 3.14
N HIS A 899 24.05 19.40 2.42
CA HIS A 899 23.00 19.78 1.47
C HIS A 899 21.60 19.77 2.10
N TYR A 900 21.45 19.18 3.29
CA TYR A 900 20.21 19.30 4.06
C TYR A 900 20.08 20.70 4.68
N PRO A 901 18.86 21.17 4.97
CA PRO A 901 18.67 22.33 5.84
C PRO A 901 19.30 22.05 7.22
N GLU A 902 19.78 23.10 7.88
CA GLU A 902 20.45 22.99 9.19
C GLU A 902 19.55 22.25 10.20
N GLY A 903 20.09 21.21 10.84
CA GLY A 903 19.38 20.34 11.78
C GLY A 903 18.39 19.35 11.14
N GLY A 904 18.17 19.43 9.83
CA GLY A 904 17.19 18.60 9.12
C GLY A 904 17.71 17.24 8.64
N ALA A 905 19.01 17.01 8.59
CA ALA A 905 19.56 15.74 8.14
C ALA A 905 19.08 14.58 9.07
N PRO A 906 18.67 13.42 8.53
CA PRO A 906 18.31 12.27 9.36
C PRO A 906 19.46 11.80 10.24
N THR A 907 19.14 11.24 11.41
CA THR A 907 20.12 10.67 12.35
C THR A 907 20.94 9.56 11.70
N VAL A 908 20.28 8.68 10.95
CA VAL A 908 20.93 7.61 10.17
C VAL A 908 20.97 7.98 8.69
N ARG A 909 22.18 8.03 8.13
CA ARG A 909 22.44 8.25 6.71
C ARG A 909 23.14 7.04 6.09
N GLY A 910 23.01 6.91 4.78
CA GLY A 910 23.64 5.85 4.02
C GLY A 910 23.26 5.92 2.56
N GLU A 911 23.82 5.01 1.77
CA GLU A 911 23.55 4.95 0.33
C GLU A 911 22.13 4.42 0.06
N ALA A 912 21.42 5.04 -0.87
CA ALA A 912 20.17 4.49 -1.38
C ALA A 912 20.50 3.36 -2.37
N CYS A 913 20.05 2.13 -2.12
CA CYS A 913 20.25 1.05 -3.10
C CYS A 913 19.58 1.35 -4.45
N ASN A 914 18.61 2.27 -4.45
CA ASN A 914 17.92 2.67 -5.66
C ASN A 914 18.71 3.58 -6.59
N THR A 915 19.89 4.06 -6.15
CA THR A 915 20.87 4.68 -7.04
C THR A 915 21.30 3.72 -8.15
N GLY A 916 21.44 2.43 -7.85
CA GLY A 916 21.99 1.43 -8.76
C GLY A 916 20.98 0.65 -9.61
N TRP A 917 19.67 0.81 -9.41
CA TRP A 917 18.69 0.05 -10.20
C TRP A 917 18.70 0.42 -11.68
N THR A 918 18.59 -0.61 -12.51
CA THR A 918 18.52 -0.52 -13.97
C THR A 918 17.10 -0.19 -14.46
N TYR A 919 16.97 0.03 -15.77
CA TYR A 919 15.68 0.19 -16.44
C TYR A 919 14.83 -1.09 -16.35
N GLY A 920 13.57 -0.97 -15.94
CA GLY A 920 12.59 -2.06 -15.98
C GLY A 920 11.25 -1.65 -15.37
N TYR A 921 10.16 -1.92 -16.11
CA TYR A 921 8.81 -1.48 -15.76
C TYR A 921 7.75 -2.51 -16.16
N ASP A 922 6.69 -2.63 -15.36
CA ASP A 922 5.58 -3.54 -15.65
C ASP A 922 4.81 -3.16 -16.92
N ALA A 923 4.53 -4.16 -17.76
CA ALA A 923 3.93 -4.00 -19.07
C ALA A 923 2.48 -3.48 -19.11
N VAL A 924 1.83 -3.34 -17.95
CA VAL A 924 0.47 -2.82 -17.80
C VAL A 924 0.45 -1.51 -17.02
N THR A 925 1.27 -1.40 -15.98
CA THR A 925 1.13 -0.35 -14.96
C THR A 925 2.37 0.52 -14.76
N MET A 926 3.48 0.30 -15.49
CA MET A 926 4.72 1.06 -15.27
C MET A 926 5.29 0.94 -13.85
N MET A 927 4.93 -0.10 -13.11
CA MET A 927 5.57 -0.44 -11.84
C MET A 927 7.04 -0.74 -12.05
N GLN A 928 7.93 -0.11 -11.29
CA GLN A 928 9.36 -0.31 -11.41
C GLN A 928 9.83 -1.71 -10.98
N GLU A 929 10.88 -2.21 -11.63
CA GLU A 929 11.54 -3.48 -11.29
C GLU A 929 12.65 -3.26 -10.25
N THR A 930 12.42 -3.69 -9.00
CA THR A 930 13.41 -3.56 -7.89
C THR A 930 13.60 -4.87 -7.13
N LYS A 931 13.28 -5.99 -7.78
CA LYS A 931 13.48 -7.32 -7.22
C LYS A 931 14.49 -8.15 -7.98
N VAL A 932 14.84 -7.75 -9.21
CA VAL A 932 15.86 -8.40 -10.03
C VAL A 932 16.62 -7.35 -10.82
N SER A 933 17.92 -7.30 -10.66
CA SER A 933 18.87 -6.63 -11.56
C SER A 933 20.24 -7.29 -11.35
N LEU A 934 21.26 -6.77 -12.01
CA LEU A 934 22.62 -7.28 -11.96
C LEU A 934 23.56 -6.29 -11.26
N CYS A 935 24.53 -6.83 -10.53
CA CYS A 935 25.60 -6.06 -9.94
C CYS A 935 26.91 -6.86 -9.90
N ARG A 936 27.98 -6.17 -9.51
CA ARG A 936 29.18 -6.77 -8.95
C ARG A 936 29.49 -6.11 -7.61
N VAL A 937 30.09 -6.86 -6.71
CA VAL A 937 30.58 -6.31 -5.45
C VAL A 937 32.09 -6.30 -5.50
N VAL A 938 32.70 -5.18 -5.11
CA VAL A 938 34.16 -5.04 -4.99
C VAL A 938 34.51 -4.41 -3.64
N ARG A 939 35.74 -4.62 -3.18
CA ARG A 939 36.21 -4.03 -1.92
C ARG A 939 36.27 -2.49 -2.02
N ALA A 940 35.89 -1.79 -0.95
CA ALA A 940 35.80 -0.33 -0.95
C ALA A 940 37.12 0.42 -0.89
#